data_AF-D3PB45-F1
#
_entry.id   AF-D3PB45-F1
#
_cell.length_a   1.000
_cell.length_b   1.000
_cell.length_c   1.000
_cell.angle_alpha   90.00
_cell.angle_beta   90.00
_cell.angle_gamma   90.00
#
_symmetry.space_group_name_H-M   'P 1'
#
loop_
_entity.id
_entity.type
_entity.pdbx_description
1 polymer ?
#
loop_
_entity_poly.entity_id
_entity_poly.type
_entity_poly.pdbx_seq_one_letter_code
_entity_poly.pdbx_strand_id
1 'polypeptide(L)'
;MIKLIMSVERQEFFYIFTDLANKTTVAILIYQDNKIIFANPATSQITGYKNDELIGMNFWELVDDNFKEVVKKRGLERQRGLDSHHKYNVLVKRKDGKKRWVLLEGRTTIYRGRPAGLVTAIDIHEEKVSKQHLEQQAILLSILNKLDNKLKNVLTEEQLLNIVKKSIAKHPDITCFTFFLFDDNKNITNFTSYNLKKSLFNKYINKSYEELPGCFQQLKAKKTLVVSKGKLYSFCKGCILSKRNRGDFVVLKRLEYKENLLGFISITFQREHKTLEKFEHILLNEILNTIAKTIFELNQNLALNKLEENFKTFLENNIAAIAITTPQGSFIDCNQAFLNLFNYSSKEEVLKTPASSFYKDNKQRKYFIKLLKNKKVVKNIEMTYLDKNGNEVFVLENAVGKFEGDELKYIYSFLYDITFHRKIANHLINTEKLASINALTGNIAHEINNLLTPIATLSSHLLSDKDVNPKVKNILKLISDSAFKASNIINRVLEFSMVEKSAKKLVSPEKLLNDFIEIYKDNIPKNISLQIHCDSDIPAIEADYNQIFQVFRNIFTNSIEALPNGGNIKITLKKVSPETLPTEIQDFERNYIEFTFKDNGLGIKKEHLSKVFEPFYTTKQDKESLGLGLYSAYSIIKQHNGHIIIDSEENKGTEVKIYLPTILDAFNTTNEEHLKKQ
;
A
#
# COMPACT_ATOMS: atom_id res chain seq x y z
N MET A 1 -16.48 68.92 -94.26
CA MET A 1 -15.97 67.53 -94.28
C MET A 1 -15.22 67.17 -92.99
N ILE A 2 -14.16 67.89 -92.59
CA ILE A 2 -13.38 67.62 -91.35
C ILE A 2 -14.22 67.65 -90.05
N LYS A 3 -15.13 68.62 -89.88
CA LYS A 3 -16.07 68.65 -88.72
C LYS A 3 -17.05 67.46 -88.69
N LEU A 4 -17.36 66.86 -89.85
CA LEU A 4 -18.26 65.72 -89.96
C LEU A 4 -17.51 64.41 -89.63
N ILE A 5 -16.30 64.26 -90.15
CA ILE A 5 -15.39 63.13 -89.83
C ILE A 5 -15.04 63.12 -88.34
N MET A 6 -14.67 64.27 -87.76
CA MET A 6 -14.45 64.39 -86.31
C MET A 6 -15.71 64.14 -85.47
N SER A 7 -16.92 64.33 -86.01
CA SER A 7 -18.17 64.04 -85.29
C SER A 7 -18.52 62.55 -85.29
N VAL A 8 -18.24 61.85 -86.39
CA VAL A 8 -18.44 60.40 -86.54
C VAL A 8 -17.41 59.64 -85.71
N GLU A 9 -16.13 59.99 -85.80
CA GLU A 9 -15.07 59.40 -84.97
C GLU A 9 -15.32 59.63 -83.47
N ARG A 10 -15.85 60.79 -83.08
CA ARG A 10 -16.19 61.10 -81.68
C ARG A 10 -17.42 60.31 -81.20
N GLN A 11 -18.40 60.07 -82.06
CA GLN A 11 -19.55 59.21 -81.76
C GLN A 11 -19.13 57.74 -81.63
N GLU A 12 -18.26 57.27 -82.52
CA GLU A 12 -17.74 55.89 -82.51
C GLU A 12 -16.84 55.65 -81.29
N PHE A 13 -15.95 56.59 -80.97
CA PHE A 13 -15.12 56.53 -79.76
C PHE A 13 -15.95 56.60 -78.47
N PHE A 14 -17.00 57.43 -78.44
CA PHE A 14 -17.95 57.49 -77.32
C PHE A 14 -18.71 56.17 -77.17
N TYR A 15 -19.14 55.56 -78.28
CA TYR A 15 -19.82 54.27 -78.27
C TYR A 15 -18.89 53.16 -77.76
N ILE A 16 -17.66 53.06 -78.27
CA ILE A 16 -16.66 52.07 -77.84
C ILE A 16 -16.35 52.22 -76.35
N PHE A 17 -16.10 53.43 -75.87
CA PHE A 17 -15.79 53.66 -74.46
C PHE A 17 -16.98 53.34 -73.53
N THR A 18 -18.19 53.71 -73.95
CA THR A 18 -19.42 53.41 -73.19
C THR A 18 -19.72 51.91 -73.17
N ASP A 19 -19.54 51.22 -74.29
CA ASP A 19 -19.71 49.77 -74.39
C ASP A 19 -18.68 49.03 -73.52
N LEU A 20 -17.41 49.43 -73.56
CA LEU A 20 -16.35 48.90 -72.69
C LEU A 20 -16.65 49.14 -71.20
N ALA A 21 -17.05 50.37 -70.85
CA ALA A 21 -17.41 50.71 -69.47
C ALA A 21 -18.63 49.93 -68.99
N ASN A 22 -19.58 49.59 -69.87
CA ASN A 22 -20.78 48.85 -69.51
C ASN A 22 -20.59 47.33 -69.44
N LYS A 23 -19.68 46.77 -70.25
CA LYS A 23 -19.40 45.33 -70.28
C LYS A 23 -18.33 44.88 -69.28
N THR A 24 -17.55 45.80 -68.73
CA THR A 24 -16.55 45.46 -67.70
C THR A 24 -17.20 45.03 -66.39
N THR A 25 -16.56 44.06 -65.72
CA THR A 25 -16.95 43.56 -64.40
C THR A 25 -16.46 44.46 -63.26
N VAL A 26 -15.60 45.44 -63.56
CA VAL A 26 -15.11 46.43 -62.60
C VAL A 26 -16.15 47.55 -62.48
N ALA A 27 -16.54 47.90 -61.26
CA ALA A 27 -17.39 49.07 -61.03
C ALA A 27 -16.60 50.35 -61.35
N ILE A 28 -17.13 51.17 -62.24
CA ILE A 28 -16.57 52.46 -62.62
C ILE A 28 -17.58 53.54 -62.24
N LEU A 29 -17.12 54.49 -61.44
CA LEU A 29 -17.90 55.60 -60.93
C LEU A 29 -17.13 56.90 -61.12
N ILE A 30 -17.80 57.94 -61.64
CA ILE A 30 -17.23 59.28 -61.75
C ILE A 30 -18.08 60.22 -60.90
N TYR A 31 -17.44 61.12 -60.17
CA TYR A 31 -18.12 62.17 -59.40
C TYR A 31 -17.48 63.54 -59.58
N GLN A 32 -18.30 64.58 -59.54
CA GLN A 32 -17.90 65.99 -59.55
C GLN A 32 -18.91 66.79 -58.70
N ASP A 33 -18.46 67.85 -58.04
CA ASP A 33 -19.25 68.63 -57.08
C ASP A 33 -19.88 67.73 -55.99
N ASN A 34 -19.11 66.73 -55.55
CA ASN A 34 -19.48 65.66 -54.61
C ASN A 34 -20.56 64.67 -55.08
N LYS A 35 -21.18 64.90 -56.24
CA LYS A 35 -22.25 64.07 -56.76
C LYS A 35 -21.72 63.05 -57.76
N ILE A 36 -22.25 61.84 -57.70
CA ILE A 36 -22.00 60.82 -58.73
C ILE A 36 -22.65 61.30 -60.03
N ILE A 37 -21.86 61.35 -61.10
CA ILE A 37 -22.29 61.81 -62.43
C ILE A 37 -22.31 60.68 -63.45
N PHE A 38 -21.60 59.59 -63.17
CA PHE A 38 -21.59 58.39 -63.99
C PHE A 38 -21.36 57.18 -63.10
N ALA A 39 -22.10 56.12 -63.36
CA ALA A 39 -21.91 54.81 -62.78
C ALA A 39 -22.19 53.77 -63.87
N ASN A 40 -21.33 52.77 -64.01
CA ASN A 40 -21.58 51.66 -64.92
C ASN A 40 -22.48 50.58 -64.26
N PRO A 41 -23.00 49.60 -65.02
CA PRO A 41 -23.83 48.52 -64.49
C PRO A 41 -23.16 47.72 -63.35
N ALA A 42 -21.85 47.50 -63.39
CA ALA A 42 -21.12 46.81 -62.32
C ALA A 42 -21.21 47.58 -60.98
N THR A 43 -21.22 48.93 -61.01
CA THR A 43 -21.43 49.76 -59.81
C THR A 43 -22.82 49.52 -59.19
N SER A 44 -23.84 49.37 -60.03
CA SER A 44 -25.20 49.03 -59.57
C SER A 44 -25.26 47.64 -58.96
N GLN A 45 -24.53 46.65 -59.52
CA GLN A 45 -24.47 45.30 -58.96
C GLN A 45 -23.79 45.23 -57.59
N ILE A 46 -22.67 45.95 -57.40
CA ILE A 46 -21.93 45.98 -56.14
C ILE A 46 -22.72 46.70 -55.04
N THR A 47 -23.34 47.84 -55.36
CA THR A 47 -24.04 48.69 -54.38
C THR A 47 -25.51 48.31 -54.19
N GLY A 48 -26.13 47.62 -55.14
CA GLY A 48 -27.55 47.26 -55.11
C GLY A 48 -28.51 48.43 -55.38
N TYR A 49 -28.01 49.63 -55.69
CA TYR A 49 -28.81 50.76 -56.16
C TYR A 49 -28.96 50.69 -57.68
N LYS A 50 -30.09 51.19 -58.22
CA LYS A 50 -30.24 51.37 -59.68
C LYS A 50 -29.37 52.54 -60.14
N ASN A 51 -28.99 52.56 -61.42
CA ASN A 51 -28.14 53.63 -61.95
C ASN A 51 -28.75 55.03 -61.73
N ASP A 52 -30.04 55.20 -62.05
CA ASP A 52 -30.74 56.47 -61.86
C ASP A 52 -30.81 56.92 -60.39
N GLU A 53 -30.72 55.98 -59.44
CA GLU A 53 -30.66 56.28 -58.02
C GLU A 53 -29.25 56.69 -57.59
N LEU A 54 -28.21 56.12 -58.22
CA LEU A 54 -26.81 56.43 -57.94
C LEU A 54 -26.45 57.84 -58.40
N ILE A 55 -26.94 58.26 -59.57
CA ILE A 55 -26.66 59.60 -60.11
C ILE A 55 -27.23 60.67 -59.16
N GLY A 56 -26.41 61.63 -58.77
CA GLY A 56 -26.81 62.69 -57.83
C GLY A 56 -26.68 62.34 -56.34
N MET A 57 -26.36 61.09 -55.99
CA MET A 57 -25.97 60.74 -54.61
C MET A 57 -24.57 61.27 -54.29
N ASN A 58 -24.30 61.54 -53.01
CA ASN A 58 -22.94 61.83 -52.61
C ASN A 58 -22.11 60.54 -52.58
N PHE A 59 -20.93 60.55 -53.20
CA PHE A 59 -20.15 59.30 -53.38
C PHE A 59 -19.75 58.59 -52.07
N TRP A 60 -19.67 59.32 -50.95
CA TRP A 60 -19.37 58.74 -49.63
C TRP A 60 -20.57 58.08 -48.94
N GLU A 61 -21.79 58.23 -49.46
CA GLU A 61 -22.99 57.57 -48.90
C GLU A 61 -23.03 56.07 -49.21
N LEU A 62 -22.29 55.65 -50.23
CA LEU A 62 -22.13 54.24 -50.61
C LEU A 62 -21.16 53.48 -49.70
N VAL A 63 -20.51 54.16 -48.75
CA VAL A 63 -19.43 53.60 -47.94
C VAL A 63 -19.88 53.48 -46.47
N ASP A 64 -19.42 52.42 -45.80
CA ASP A 64 -19.63 52.21 -44.37
C ASP A 64 -19.11 53.38 -43.52
N ASP A 65 -19.79 53.68 -42.42
CA ASP A 65 -19.52 54.86 -41.60
C ASP A 65 -18.06 54.91 -41.10
N ASN A 66 -17.43 53.75 -40.86
CA ASN A 66 -16.03 53.66 -40.44
C ASN A 66 -15.02 54.16 -41.49
N PHE A 67 -15.41 54.19 -42.78
CA PHE A 67 -14.53 54.57 -43.89
C PHE A 67 -14.95 55.89 -44.54
N LYS A 68 -16.12 56.42 -44.18
CA LYS A 68 -16.76 57.59 -44.80
C LYS A 68 -15.87 58.83 -44.78
N GLU A 69 -15.25 59.14 -43.64
CA GLU A 69 -14.37 60.31 -43.50
C GLU A 69 -13.12 60.22 -44.39
N VAL A 70 -12.48 59.05 -44.43
CA VAL A 70 -11.30 58.80 -45.28
C VAL A 70 -11.65 58.92 -46.76
N VAL A 71 -12.76 58.30 -47.17
CA VAL A 71 -13.23 58.35 -48.56
C VAL A 71 -13.60 59.78 -48.95
N LYS A 72 -14.32 60.51 -48.09
CA LYS A 72 -14.73 61.90 -48.33
C LYS A 72 -13.53 62.82 -48.47
N LYS A 73 -12.56 62.76 -47.55
CA LYS A 73 -11.33 63.57 -47.61
C LYS A 73 -10.58 63.33 -48.93
N ARG A 74 -10.29 62.07 -49.24
CA ARG A 74 -9.58 61.68 -50.48
C ARG A 74 -10.36 62.09 -51.72
N GLY A 75 -11.69 61.99 -51.67
CA GLY A 75 -12.50 62.35 -52.82
C GLY A 75 -12.60 63.86 -53.07
N LEU A 76 -12.49 64.68 -52.02
CA LEU A 76 -12.37 66.14 -52.13
C LEU A 76 -11.00 66.56 -52.68
N GLU A 77 -9.91 65.90 -52.27
CA GLU A 77 -8.56 66.16 -52.80
C GLU A 77 -8.50 65.97 -54.33
N ARG A 78 -9.11 64.88 -54.85
CA ARG A 78 -9.17 64.62 -56.29
C ARG A 78 -9.91 65.70 -57.08
N GLN A 79 -11.00 66.24 -56.52
CA GLN A 79 -11.75 67.35 -57.12
C GLN A 79 -10.99 68.69 -57.07
N ARG A 80 -9.92 68.80 -56.28
CA ARG A 80 -8.99 69.95 -56.29
C ARG A 80 -7.83 69.77 -57.25
N GLY A 81 -7.79 68.67 -58.02
CA GLY A 81 -6.68 68.37 -58.93
C GLY A 81 -5.46 67.77 -58.24
N LEU A 82 -5.53 67.47 -56.95
CA LEU A 82 -4.45 66.80 -56.21
C LEU A 82 -4.56 65.29 -56.51
N ASP A 83 -3.68 64.78 -57.37
CA ASP A 83 -3.68 63.36 -57.73
C ASP A 83 -3.13 62.51 -56.58
N SER A 84 -4.04 61.97 -55.78
CA SER A 84 -3.72 61.09 -54.67
C SER A 84 -4.08 59.65 -55.05
N HIS A 85 -3.16 59.02 -55.77
CA HIS A 85 -3.29 57.61 -56.16
C HIS A 85 -3.38 56.74 -54.91
N HIS A 86 -4.60 56.30 -54.60
CA HIS A 86 -4.89 55.52 -53.40
C HIS A 86 -5.68 54.28 -53.79
N LYS A 87 -5.07 53.12 -53.59
CA LYS A 87 -5.66 51.80 -53.73
C LYS A 87 -5.79 51.16 -52.35
N TYR A 88 -7.00 50.84 -51.91
CA TYR A 88 -7.26 50.32 -50.57
C TYR A 88 -8.59 49.57 -50.49
N ASN A 89 -8.71 48.69 -49.50
CA ASN A 89 -9.93 47.96 -49.23
C ASN A 89 -10.90 48.82 -48.44
N VAL A 90 -12.17 48.81 -48.82
CA VAL A 90 -13.23 49.56 -48.15
C VAL A 90 -14.51 48.73 -48.09
N LEU A 91 -15.31 48.94 -47.05
CA LEU A 91 -16.65 48.37 -46.93
C LEU A 91 -17.67 49.29 -47.61
N VAL A 92 -18.32 48.78 -48.65
CA VAL A 92 -19.43 49.43 -49.33
C VAL A 92 -20.74 48.98 -48.70
N LYS A 93 -21.63 49.93 -48.42
CA LYS A 93 -22.96 49.71 -47.88
C LYS A 93 -23.95 49.57 -49.03
N ARG A 94 -24.59 48.41 -49.13
CA ARG A 94 -25.60 48.14 -50.16
C ARG A 94 -26.97 48.72 -49.77
N LYS A 95 -27.85 48.87 -50.76
CA LYS A 95 -29.26 49.30 -50.58
C LYS A 95 -30.05 48.36 -49.65
N ASP A 96 -29.78 47.05 -49.70
CA ASP A 96 -30.40 46.04 -48.84
C ASP A 96 -29.82 46.02 -47.40
N GLY A 97 -28.91 46.95 -47.08
CA GLY A 97 -28.25 47.06 -45.78
C GLY A 97 -27.06 46.11 -45.59
N LYS A 98 -26.80 45.18 -46.51
CA LYS A 98 -25.62 44.31 -46.45
C LYS A 98 -24.35 45.10 -46.79
N LYS A 99 -23.20 44.62 -46.32
CA LYS A 99 -21.90 45.24 -46.60
C LYS A 99 -21.05 44.34 -47.49
N ARG A 100 -20.30 44.92 -48.42
CA ARG A 100 -19.37 44.21 -49.31
C ARG A 100 -17.97 44.80 -49.19
N TRP A 101 -16.96 43.95 -49.19
CA TRP A 101 -15.58 44.41 -49.28
C TRP A 101 -15.25 44.68 -50.74
N VAL A 102 -14.78 45.89 -51.03
CA VAL A 102 -14.33 46.26 -52.37
C VAL A 102 -12.91 46.78 -52.32
N LEU A 103 -12.13 46.45 -53.35
CA LEU A 103 -10.84 47.08 -53.61
C LEU A 103 -11.10 48.35 -54.40
N LEU A 104 -11.01 49.50 -53.75
CA LEU A 104 -11.28 50.81 -54.33
C LEU A 104 -9.97 51.47 -54.76
N GLU A 105 -9.90 51.89 -56.02
CA GLU A 105 -8.84 52.73 -56.56
C GLU A 105 -9.46 54.02 -57.10
N GLY A 106 -8.94 55.17 -56.67
CA GLY A 106 -9.44 56.47 -57.11
C GLY A 106 -8.34 57.32 -57.73
N ARG A 107 -8.65 57.95 -58.86
CA ARG A 107 -7.76 58.83 -59.64
C ARG A 107 -8.47 60.15 -59.98
N THR A 108 -7.70 61.19 -60.26
CA THR A 108 -8.24 62.44 -60.80
C THR A 108 -8.43 62.31 -62.31
N THR A 109 -9.55 62.80 -62.83
CA THR A 109 -9.83 62.93 -64.27
C THR A 109 -10.37 64.33 -64.57
N ILE A 110 -10.55 64.67 -65.85
CA ILE A 110 -11.14 65.95 -66.27
C ILE A 110 -12.54 65.69 -66.81
N TYR A 111 -13.54 66.34 -66.19
CA TYR A 111 -14.92 66.33 -66.67
C TYR A 111 -15.42 67.77 -66.79
N ARG A 112 -15.96 68.13 -67.96
CA ARG A 112 -16.37 69.51 -68.31
C ARG A 112 -15.29 70.57 -68.01
N GLY A 113 -14.02 70.25 -68.29
CA GLY A 113 -12.88 71.15 -68.12
C GLY A 113 -12.45 71.38 -66.66
N ARG A 114 -13.07 70.74 -65.67
CA ARG A 114 -12.70 70.81 -64.24
C ARG A 114 -12.27 69.44 -63.72
N PRO A 115 -11.44 69.37 -62.66
CA PRO A 115 -11.09 68.10 -62.03
C PRO A 115 -12.34 67.35 -61.52
N ALA A 116 -12.34 66.04 -61.68
CA ALA A 116 -13.37 65.12 -61.21
C ALA A 116 -12.70 63.86 -60.64
N GLY A 117 -13.40 63.15 -59.76
CA GLY A 117 -12.92 61.87 -59.25
C GLY A 117 -13.39 60.72 -60.13
N LEU A 118 -12.45 59.92 -60.63
CA LEU A 118 -12.71 58.61 -61.22
C LEU A 118 -12.41 57.54 -60.18
N VAL A 119 -13.35 56.65 -59.93
CA VAL A 119 -13.22 55.53 -59.00
C VAL A 119 -13.47 54.24 -59.75
N THR A 120 -12.55 53.29 -59.57
CA THR A 120 -12.77 51.90 -59.91
C THR A 120 -12.90 51.07 -58.64
N ALA A 121 -13.79 50.09 -58.63
CA ALA A 121 -14.00 49.19 -57.51
C ALA A 121 -14.20 47.74 -57.99
N ILE A 122 -13.53 46.81 -57.33
CA ILE A 122 -13.65 45.37 -57.57
C ILE A 122 -14.27 44.73 -56.33
N ASP A 123 -15.33 43.93 -56.48
CA ASP A 123 -15.88 43.14 -55.37
C ASP A 123 -14.88 42.05 -54.98
N ILE A 124 -14.32 42.16 -53.78
CA ILE A 124 -13.38 41.20 -53.20
C ILE A 124 -14.01 40.48 -51.99
N HIS A 125 -15.33 40.55 -51.83
CA HIS A 125 -16.00 40.07 -50.63
C HIS A 125 -15.88 38.56 -50.46
N GLU A 126 -16.12 37.78 -51.52
CA GLU A 126 -15.99 36.31 -51.46
C GLU A 126 -14.55 35.88 -51.20
N GLU A 127 -13.58 36.55 -51.82
CA GLU A 127 -12.15 36.30 -51.58
C GLU A 127 -11.77 36.60 -50.12
N LYS A 128 -12.19 37.76 -49.59
CA LYS A 128 -11.90 38.16 -48.21
C LYS A 128 -12.52 37.21 -47.19
N VAL A 129 -13.78 36.83 -47.37
CA VAL A 129 -14.47 35.89 -46.47
C VAL A 129 -13.84 34.50 -46.57
N SER A 130 -13.54 34.01 -47.78
CA SER A 130 -12.88 32.71 -47.97
C SER A 130 -11.48 32.67 -47.37
N LYS A 131 -10.69 33.75 -47.53
CA LYS A 131 -9.37 33.86 -46.93
C LYS A 131 -9.43 33.85 -45.41
N GLN A 132 -10.35 34.61 -44.81
CA GLN A 132 -10.56 34.59 -43.36
C GLN A 132 -10.99 33.19 -42.87
N HIS A 133 -11.86 32.53 -43.62
CA HIS A 133 -12.32 31.18 -43.29
C HIS A 133 -11.17 30.15 -43.34
N LEU A 134 -10.34 30.19 -44.39
CA LEU A 134 -9.14 29.35 -44.51
C LEU A 134 -8.13 29.62 -43.40
N GLU A 135 -7.90 30.89 -43.04
CA GLU A 135 -7.02 31.27 -41.93
C GLU A 135 -7.52 30.68 -40.59
N GLN A 136 -8.82 30.74 -40.33
CA GLN A 136 -9.43 30.14 -39.15
C GLN A 136 -9.27 28.62 -39.13
N GLN A 137 -9.55 27.94 -40.25
CA GLN A 137 -9.37 26.50 -40.37
C GLN A 137 -7.90 26.07 -40.15
N ALA A 138 -6.95 26.80 -40.73
CA ALA A 138 -5.52 26.54 -40.58
C ALA A 138 -5.05 26.68 -39.12
N ILE A 139 -5.54 27.68 -38.39
CA ILE A 139 -5.23 27.85 -36.95
C ILE A 139 -5.71 26.63 -36.16
N LEU A 140 -6.95 26.19 -36.40
CA LEU A 140 -7.58 25.09 -35.68
C LEU A 140 -6.87 23.75 -35.96
N LEU A 141 -6.45 23.51 -37.21
CA LEU A 141 -5.60 22.37 -37.58
C LEU A 141 -4.23 22.44 -36.90
N SER A 142 -3.64 23.65 -36.79
CA SER A 142 -2.37 23.83 -36.09
C SER A 142 -2.48 23.52 -34.59
N ILE A 143 -3.64 23.78 -33.97
CA ILE A 143 -3.91 23.45 -32.57
C ILE A 143 -3.97 21.94 -32.40
N LEU A 144 -4.71 21.23 -33.27
CA LEU A 144 -4.79 19.76 -33.25
C LEU A 144 -3.39 19.14 -33.37
N ASN A 145 -2.62 19.48 -34.41
CA ASN A 145 -1.27 18.95 -34.60
C ASN A 145 -0.32 19.25 -33.42
N LYS A 146 -0.44 20.42 -32.80
CA LYS A 146 0.37 20.76 -31.61
C LYS A 146 -0.08 19.98 -30.38
N LEU A 147 -1.37 19.72 -30.23
CA LEU A 147 -1.90 18.89 -29.14
C LEU A 147 -1.43 17.45 -29.31
N ASP A 148 -1.62 16.85 -30.49
CA ASP A 148 -1.18 15.48 -30.77
C ASP A 148 0.32 15.29 -30.48
N ASN A 149 1.16 16.25 -30.85
CA ASN A 149 2.59 16.16 -30.56
C ASN A 149 2.95 16.36 -29.08
N LYS A 150 2.27 17.28 -28.38
CA LYS A 150 2.58 17.56 -26.97
C LYS A 150 1.98 16.54 -26.01
N LEU A 151 0.86 15.92 -26.36
CA LEU A 151 0.16 14.97 -25.51
C LEU A 151 0.82 13.58 -25.48
N LYS A 152 1.68 13.24 -26.46
CA LYS A 152 2.39 11.94 -26.53
C LYS A 152 3.21 11.59 -25.28
N ASN A 153 3.79 12.58 -24.60
CA ASN A 153 4.72 12.36 -23.49
C ASN A 153 4.19 12.91 -22.14
N VAL A 154 2.88 13.05 -22.02
CA VAL A 154 2.28 13.54 -20.78
C VAL A 154 2.25 12.41 -19.75
N LEU A 155 2.70 12.71 -18.53
CA LEU A 155 2.73 11.74 -17.42
C LEU A 155 1.74 12.09 -16.30
N THR A 156 1.19 13.30 -16.29
CA THR A 156 0.32 13.79 -15.22
C THR A 156 -0.87 14.57 -15.76
N GLU A 157 -2.00 14.52 -15.04
CA GLU A 157 -3.19 15.31 -15.37
C GLU A 157 -2.91 16.82 -15.40
N GLU A 158 -2.07 17.34 -14.50
CA GLU A 158 -1.77 18.77 -14.44
C GLU A 158 -1.02 19.25 -15.69
N GLN A 159 -0.06 18.47 -16.17
CA GLN A 159 0.64 18.74 -17.43
C GLN A 159 -0.34 18.73 -18.61
N LEU A 160 -1.24 17.74 -18.66
CA LEU A 160 -2.29 17.65 -19.68
C LEU A 160 -3.14 18.92 -19.69
N LEU A 161 -3.70 19.29 -18.53
CA LEU A 161 -4.58 20.46 -18.38
C LEU A 161 -3.87 21.76 -18.77
N ASN A 162 -2.58 21.90 -18.45
CA ASN A 162 -1.78 23.06 -18.84
C ASN A 162 -1.49 23.11 -20.35
N ILE A 163 -1.19 21.97 -20.97
CA ILE A 163 -0.99 21.87 -22.43
C ILE A 163 -2.28 22.20 -23.16
N VAL A 164 -3.40 21.57 -22.78
CA VAL A 164 -4.73 21.84 -23.33
C VAL A 164 -5.06 23.31 -23.20
N LYS A 165 -4.82 23.89 -22.02
CA LYS A 165 -5.11 25.30 -21.78
C LYS A 165 -4.32 26.24 -22.68
N LYS A 166 -3.01 26.02 -22.80
CA LYS A 166 -2.14 26.87 -23.64
C LYS A 166 -2.42 26.69 -25.14
N SER A 167 -2.89 25.52 -25.57
CA SER A 167 -3.15 25.25 -26.98
C SER A 167 -4.51 25.79 -27.42
N ILE A 168 -5.58 25.53 -26.66
CA ILE A 168 -6.93 26.03 -26.98
C ILE A 168 -7.00 27.55 -26.90
N ALA A 169 -6.29 28.17 -25.94
CA ALA A 169 -6.24 29.63 -25.79
C ALA A 169 -5.62 30.39 -26.99
N LYS A 170 -4.99 29.70 -27.95
CA LYS A 170 -4.44 30.35 -29.16
C LYS A 170 -5.48 30.61 -30.24
N HIS A 171 -6.68 30.04 -30.11
CA HIS A 171 -7.73 30.28 -31.09
C HIS A 171 -8.30 31.70 -30.92
N PRO A 172 -8.27 32.55 -31.95
CA PRO A 172 -8.60 33.98 -31.83
C PRO A 172 -10.04 34.22 -31.36
N ASP A 173 -10.97 33.34 -31.73
CA ASP A 173 -12.37 33.51 -31.38
C ASP A 173 -12.72 32.99 -29.97
N ILE A 174 -11.84 32.26 -29.29
CA ILE A 174 -12.15 31.69 -27.97
C ILE A 174 -11.92 32.74 -26.88
N THR A 175 -13.00 33.20 -26.25
CA THR A 175 -12.92 34.20 -25.16
C THR A 175 -12.63 33.56 -23.82
N CYS A 176 -13.24 32.42 -23.54
CA CYS A 176 -13.04 31.63 -22.33
C CYS A 176 -13.45 30.17 -22.54
N PHE A 177 -12.88 29.28 -21.73
CA PHE A 177 -13.36 27.90 -21.65
C PHE A 177 -13.16 27.35 -20.24
N THR A 178 -13.91 26.31 -19.91
CA THR A 178 -13.76 25.51 -18.69
C THR A 178 -13.84 24.04 -19.05
N PHE A 179 -13.01 23.25 -18.37
CA PHE A 179 -12.89 21.82 -18.57
C PHE A 179 -12.93 21.15 -17.20
N PHE A 180 -13.86 20.22 -17.02
CA PHE A 180 -14.03 19.43 -15.80
C PHE A 180 -13.62 17.98 -16.08
N LEU A 181 -12.86 17.39 -15.16
CA LEU A 181 -12.49 15.98 -15.15
C LEU A 181 -13.29 15.24 -14.08
N PHE A 182 -13.64 14.00 -14.38
CA PHE A 182 -14.40 13.13 -13.48
C PHE A 182 -13.61 11.87 -13.10
N ASP A 183 -13.84 11.37 -11.89
CA ASP A 183 -13.47 10.00 -11.50
C ASP A 183 -14.46 8.95 -12.04
N ASP A 184 -14.23 7.69 -11.66
CA ASP A 184 -15.10 6.56 -12.01
C ASP A 184 -16.51 6.71 -11.43
N ASN A 185 -16.63 7.32 -10.24
CA ASN A 185 -17.89 7.64 -9.57
C ASN A 185 -18.58 8.90 -10.12
N LYS A 186 -18.00 9.53 -11.14
CA LYS A 186 -18.44 10.77 -11.77
C LYS A 186 -18.41 11.98 -10.82
N ASN A 187 -17.56 11.97 -9.81
CA ASN A 187 -17.23 13.15 -9.03
C ASN A 187 -16.16 13.97 -9.73
N ILE A 188 -16.21 15.28 -9.54
CA ILE A 188 -15.27 16.21 -10.15
C ILE A 188 -13.94 16.15 -9.39
N THR A 189 -12.93 15.56 -10.01
CA THR A 189 -11.59 15.44 -9.42
C THR A 189 -10.78 16.72 -9.62
N ASN A 190 -10.87 17.28 -10.83
CA ASN A 190 -10.02 18.39 -11.23
C ASN A 190 -10.70 19.24 -12.32
N PHE A 191 -10.22 20.47 -12.50
CA PHE A 191 -10.69 21.33 -13.58
C PHE A 191 -9.62 22.33 -14.04
N THR A 192 -9.74 22.78 -15.28
CA THR A 192 -8.98 23.94 -15.77
C THR A 192 -9.88 24.95 -16.44
N SER A 193 -9.48 26.22 -16.36
CA SER A 193 -10.20 27.32 -16.97
C SER A 193 -9.26 28.34 -17.59
N TYR A 194 -9.75 28.99 -18.64
CA TYR A 194 -9.10 30.11 -19.31
C TYR A 194 -10.01 31.33 -19.28
N ASN A 195 -9.43 32.49 -18.93
CA ASN A 195 -10.11 33.78 -18.78
C ASN A 195 -11.29 33.79 -17.76
N LEU A 196 -11.34 32.79 -16.86
CA LEU A 196 -12.31 32.64 -15.78
C LEU A 196 -11.58 32.44 -14.45
N LYS A 197 -12.04 33.10 -13.39
CA LYS A 197 -11.46 32.96 -12.04
C LYS A 197 -11.70 31.53 -11.52
N LYS A 198 -10.64 30.84 -11.07
CA LYS A 198 -10.72 29.48 -10.50
C LYS A 198 -11.71 29.40 -9.32
N SER A 199 -11.79 30.44 -8.49
CA SER A 199 -12.68 30.50 -7.32
C SER A 199 -14.16 30.28 -7.65
N LEU A 200 -14.59 30.53 -8.89
CA LEU A 200 -15.97 30.28 -9.31
C LEU A 200 -16.34 28.79 -9.34
N PHE A 201 -15.35 27.92 -9.51
CA PHE A 201 -15.55 26.48 -9.73
C PHE A 201 -14.99 25.60 -8.61
N ASN A 202 -14.12 26.12 -7.74
CA ASN A 202 -13.55 25.37 -6.61
C ASN A 202 -14.60 24.66 -5.74
N LYS A 203 -15.78 25.27 -5.58
CA LYS A 203 -16.88 24.71 -4.79
C LYS A 203 -17.47 23.40 -5.35
N TYR A 204 -17.10 23.02 -6.58
CA TYR A 204 -17.56 21.79 -7.24
C TYR A 204 -16.52 20.65 -7.18
N ILE A 205 -15.29 20.89 -6.71
CA ILE A 205 -14.33 19.80 -6.51
C ILE A 205 -14.90 18.80 -5.48
N ASN A 206 -14.72 17.51 -5.73
CA ASN A 206 -15.25 16.38 -4.95
C ASN A 206 -16.79 16.29 -4.89
N LYS A 207 -17.49 17.07 -5.70
CA LYS A 207 -18.95 16.95 -5.87
C LYS A 207 -19.28 16.07 -7.05
N SER A 208 -20.44 15.45 -7.01
CA SER A 208 -20.97 14.73 -8.17
C SER A 208 -21.18 15.70 -9.34
N TYR A 209 -20.92 15.23 -10.57
CA TYR A 209 -21.21 16.00 -11.78
C TYR A 209 -22.68 16.41 -11.90
N GLU A 210 -23.58 15.77 -11.15
CA GLU A 210 -25.00 16.12 -11.05
C GLU A 210 -25.23 17.48 -10.40
N GLU A 211 -24.31 17.92 -9.55
CA GLU A 211 -24.36 19.24 -8.89
C GLU A 211 -23.87 20.37 -9.80
N LEU A 212 -23.43 20.07 -11.03
CA LEU A 212 -23.09 21.11 -12.01
C LEU A 212 -24.32 21.89 -12.48
N PRO A 213 -24.15 23.15 -12.94
CA PRO A 213 -25.25 23.96 -13.46
C PRO A 213 -26.07 23.26 -14.55
N GLY A 214 -27.35 23.63 -14.67
CA GLY A 214 -28.32 22.94 -15.54
C GLY A 214 -27.92 22.79 -17.00
N CYS A 215 -27.07 23.66 -17.56
CA CYS A 215 -26.53 23.48 -18.91
C CYS A 215 -25.64 22.22 -19.06
N PHE A 216 -24.90 21.83 -18.03
CA PHE A 216 -24.13 20.59 -18.00
C PHE A 216 -25.03 19.38 -17.75
N GLN A 217 -26.11 19.54 -16.96
CA GLN A 217 -27.09 18.47 -16.79
C GLN A 217 -27.80 18.11 -18.10
N GLN A 218 -28.04 19.08 -18.99
CA GLN A 218 -28.57 18.81 -20.34
C GLN A 218 -27.63 17.98 -21.20
N LEU A 219 -26.32 18.01 -20.91
CA LEU A 219 -25.38 17.09 -21.53
C LEU A 219 -25.58 15.65 -21.07
N LYS A 220 -26.49 15.28 -20.15
CA LYS A 220 -26.85 13.87 -19.89
C LYS A 220 -27.65 13.22 -21.02
N ALA A 221 -28.45 13.99 -21.75
CA ALA A 221 -29.25 13.50 -22.87
C ALA A 221 -28.62 13.82 -24.24
N LYS A 222 -27.72 14.81 -24.30
CA LYS A 222 -27.10 15.28 -25.55
C LYS A 222 -25.57 15.23 -25.48
N LYS A 223 -24.92 14.84 -26.58
CA LYS A 223 -23.44 14.87 -26.69
C LYS A 223 -22.88 16.28 -26.84
N THR A 224 -23.66 17.19 -27.42
CA THR A 224 -23.29 18.59 -27.66
C THR A 224 -24.48 19.48 -27.36
N LEU A 225 -24.23 20.61 -26.70
CA LEU A 225 -25.21 21.66 -26.44
C LEU A 225 -24.64 22.99 -26.91
N VAL A 226 -25.41 23.72 -27.72
CA VAL A 226 -25.03 25.06 -28.21
C VAL A 226 -26.00 26.09 -27.64
N VAL A 227 -25.46 27.10 -26.99
CA VAL A 227 -26.19 28.21 -26.35
C VAL A 227 -25.81 29.50 -27.08
N SER A 228 -26.79 30.15 -27.72
CA SER A 228 -26.58 31.32 -28.59
C SER A 228 -27.27 32.59 -28.08
N LYS A 229 -26.73 33.74 -28.49
CA LYS A 229 -27.24 35.08 -28.14
C LYS A 229 -28.72 35.25 -28.50
N GLY A 230 -29.53 35.61 -27.50
CA GLY A 230 -30.95 35.97 -27.65
C GLY A 230 -31.96 34.86 -27.31
N LYS A 231 -31.51 33.62 -27.02
CA LYS A 231 -32.39 32.57 -26.49
C LYS A 231 -32.27 32.50 -24.96
N LEU A 232 -33.35 32.85 -24.26
CA LEU A 232 -33.47 32.65 -22.80
C LEU A 232 -33.81 31.19 -22.51
N TYR A 233 -32.79 30.39 -22.22
CA TYR A 233 -33.00 29.02 -21.78
C TYR A 233 -33.41 28.98 -20.30
N SER A 234 -34.34 28.09 -19.94
CA SER A 234 -34.82 27.91 -18.56
C SER A 234 -33.69 27.58 -17.59
N PHE A 235 -32.72 26.77 -18.03
CA PHE A 235 -31.54 26.37 -17.25
C PHE A 235 -30.46 27.46 -17.11
N CYS A 236 -30.60 28.62 -17.77
CA CYS A 236 -29.69 29.75 -17.60
C CYS A 236 -30.06 30.66 -16.42
N LYS A 237 -31.26 30.49 -15.82
CA LYS A 237 -31.68 31.22 -14.62
C LYS A 237 -30.78 30.83 -13.44
N GLY A 238 -30.07 31.79 -12.85
CA GLY A 238 -29.17 31.56 -11.71
C GLY A 238 -27.75 31.08 -12.06
N CYS A 239 -27.39 30.98 -13.35
CA CYS A 239 -26.04 30.58 -13.75
C CYS A 239 -24.99 31.64 -13.34
N ILE A 240 -23.89 31.20 -12.69
CA ILE A 240 -22.78 32.07 -12.26
C ILE A 240 -22.14 32.81 -13.46
N LEU A 241 -22.17 32.20 -14.64
CA LEU A 241 -21.66 32.76 -15.88
C LEU A 241 -22.69 33.64 -16.63
N SER A 242 -23.96 33.66 -16.20
CA SER A 242 -25.04 34.40 -16.89
C SER A 242 -24.83 35.91 -16.92
N LYS A 243 -24.12 36.49 -15.95
CA LYS A 243 -23.79 37.93 -15.93
C LYS A 243 -22.64 38.29 -16.88
N ARG A 244 -21.72 37.36 -17.17
CA ARG A 244 -20.49 37.60 -17.96
C ARG A 244 -20.64 37.16 -19.41
N ASN A 245 -21.34 36.05 -19.66
CA ASN A 245 -21.56 35.49 -21.01
C ASN A 245 -22.84 36.03 -21.66
N ARG A 246 -23.35 37.19 -21.20
CA ARG A 246 -24.52 37.88 -21.75
C ARG A 246 -24.17 38.45 -23.14
N GLY A 247 -24.11 37.58 -24.15
CA GLY A 247 -23.79 38.01 -25.51
C GLY A 247 -23.13 36.97 -26.41
N ASP A 248 -22.54 35.91 -25.85
CA ASP A 248 -21.57 35.09 -26.58
C ASP A 248 -22.12 33.72 -26.99
N PHE A 249 -21.47 33.09 -27.97
CA PHE A 249 -21.82 31.77 -28.49
C PHE A 249 -21.08 30.68 -27.69
N VAL A 250 -21.81 29.90 -26.87
CA VAL A 250 -21.22 28.90 -25.97
C VAL A 250 -21.51 27.48 -26.48
N VAL A 251 -20.47 26.66 -26.52
CA VAL A 251 -20.53 25.24 -26.93
C VAL A 251 -20.12 24.39 -25.75
N LEU A 252 -21.02 23.54 -25.30
CA LEU A 252 -20.74 22.54 -24.29
C LEU A 252 -20.69 21.17 -24.95
N LYS A 253 -19.67 20.37 -24.62
CA LYS A 253 -19.49 19.01 -25.14
C LYS A 253 -19.09 18.04 -24.05
N ARG A 254 -19.47 16.78 -24.25
CA ARG A 254 -18.92 15.67 -23.48
C ARG A 254 -17.48 15.39 -23.88
N LEU A 255 -16.69 15.04 -22.89
CA LEU A 255 -15.41 14.41 -23.08
C LEU A 255 -15.60 12.91 -22.83
N GLU A 256 -15.71 12.15 -23.91
CA GLU A 256 -15.94 10.70 -23.85
C GLU A 256 -14.94 9.95 -24.73
N TYR A 257 -14.45 8.81 -24.25
CA TYR A 257 -13.59 7.91 -25.02
C TYR A 257 -13.99 6.46 -24.72
N LYS A 258 -14.25 5.66 -25.76
CA LYS A 258 -14.75 4.27 -25.63
C LYS A 258 -15.93 4.15 -24.64
N GLU A 259 -16.94 5.02 -24.79
CA GLU A 259 -18.14 5.09 -23.94
C GLU A 259 -17.92 5.54 -22.48
N ASN A 260 -16.66 5.78 -22.06
CA ASN A 260 -16.39 6.35 -20.75
C ASN A 260 -16.52 7.87 -20.77
N LEU A 261 -17.44 8.40 -19.97
CA LEU A 261 -17.54 9.83 -19.71
C LEU A 261 -16.41 10.25 -18.74
N LEU A 262 -15.44 10.99 -19.27
CA LEU A 262 -14.25 11.46 -18.54
C LEU A 262 -14.39 12.89 -18.04
N GLY A 263 -15.34 13.66 -18.58
CA GLY A 263 -15.46 15.06 -18.26
C GLY A 263 -16.43 15.84 -19.14
N PHE A 264 -16.50 17.15 -18.90
CA PHE A 264 -17.20 18.09 -19.75
C PHE A 264 -16.31 19.28 -20.11
N ILE A 265 -16.50 19.80 -21.32
CA ILE A 265 -15.89 21.06 -21.76
C ILE A 265 -16.98 22.07 -22.11
N SER A 266 -16.72 23.33 -21.79
CA SER A 266 -17.50 24.49 -22.22
C SER A 266 -16.57 25.50 -22.85
N ILE A 267 -16.81 25.88 -24.11
CA ILE A 267 -16.02 26.86 -24.86
C ILE A 267 -16.93 28.01 -25.26
N THR A 268 -16.47 29.24 -25.06
CA THR A 268 -17.19 30.46 -25.45
C THR A 268 -16.46 31.13 -26.61
N PHE A 269 -17.20 31.43 -27.67
CA PHE A 269 -16.69 32.09 -28.87
C PHE A 269 -17.25 33.51 -29.02
N GLN A 270 -16.42 34.43 -29.49
CA GLN A 270 -16.81 35.80 -29.88
C GLN A 270 -17.07 35.86 -31.38
N ARG A 271 -18.32 35.60 -31.81
CA ARG A 271 -18.74 35.67 -33.22
C ARG A 271 -20.14 36.25 -33.38
N GLU A 272 -20.37 36.91 -34.52
CA GLU A 272 -21.69 37.44 -34.91
C GLU A 272 -22.63 36.36 -35.46
N HIS A 273 -22.09 35.34 -36.15
CA HIS A 273 -22.86 34.22 -36.69
C HIS A 273 -23.20 33.18 -35.60
N LYS A 274 -24.45 32.71 -35.56
CA LYS A 274 -25.02 31.91 -34.47
C LYS A 274 -24.88 30.38 -34.63
N THR A 275 -24.08 29.89 -35.55
CA THR A 275 -23.95 28.45 -35.87
C THR A 275 -22.49 28.03 -35.99
N LEU A 276 -22.16 26.85 -35.45
CA LEU A 276 -20.87 26.20 -35.73
C LEU A 276 -20.92 25.63 -37.15
N GLU A 277 -19.84 25.79 -37.90
CA GLU A 277 -19.76 25.17 -39.21
C GLU A 277 -19.45 23.67 -39.11
N LYS A 278 -19.78 22.92 -40.18
CA LYS A 278 -19.59 21.46 -40.21
C LYS A 278 -18.13 21.06 -39.99
N PHE A 279 -17.19 21.78 -40.59
CA PHE A 279 -15.76 21.52 -40.44
C PHE A 279 -15.27 21.77 -39.00
N GLU A 280 -15.68 22.88 -38.40
CA GLU A 280 -15.34 23.21 -37.01
C GLU A 280 -15.90 22.18 -36.02
N HIS A 281 -17.09 21.65 -36.29
CA HIS A 281 -17.67 20.57 -35.50
C HIS A 281 -16.79 19.32 -35.51
N ILE A 282 -16.32 18.91 -36.70
CA ILE A 282 -15.45 17.75 -36.90
C ILE A 282 -14.13 17.98 -36.17
N LEU A 283 -13.48 19.11 -36.40
CA LEU A 283 -12.15 19.36 -35.88
C LEU A 283 -12.14 19.56 -34.36
N LEU A 284 -13.18 20.18 -33.81
CA LEU A 284 -13.37 20.24 -32.36
C LEU A 284 -13.63 18.85 -31.74
N ASN A 285 -14.34 17.95 -32.45
CA ASN A 285 -14.49 16.57 -32.00
C ASN A 285 -13.14 15.86 -31.98
N GLU A 286 -12.31 16.01 -33.01
CA GLU A 286 -10.97 15.40 -33.04
C GLU A 286 -10.09 15.89 -31.89
N ILE A 287 -10.05 17.20 -31.63
CA ILE A 287 -9.31 17.76 -30.49
C ILE A 287 -9.79 17.14 -29.17
N LEU A 288 -11.10 17.03 -28.97
CA LEU A 288 -11.66 16.45 -27.75
C LEU A 288 -11.40 14.95 -27.65
N ASN A 289 -11.45 14.22 -28.76
CA ASN A 289 -11.11 12.81 -28.81
C ASN A 289 -9.65 12.56 -28.44
N THR A 290 -8.70 13.35 -28.97
CA THR A 290 -7.28 13.26 -28.58
C THR A 290 -7.13 13.49 -27.08
N ILE A 291 -7.74 14.55 -26.54
CA ILE A 291 -7.67 14.88 -25.12
C ILE A 291 -8.27 13.76 -24.27
N ALA A 292 -9.46 13.26 -24.63
CA ALA A 292 -10.16 12.19 -23.94
C ALA A 292 -9.33 10.90 -23.93
N LYS A 293 -8.74 10.54 -25.07
CA LYS A 293 -7.86 9.38 -25.19
C LYS A 293 -6.67 9.48 -24.23
N THR A 294 -5.95 10.61 -24.21
CA THR A 294 -4.79 10.77 -23.33
C THR A 294 -5.17 10.71 -21.85
N ILE A 295 -6.31 11.28 -21.46
CA ILE A 295 -6.80 11.16 -20.07
C ILE A 295 -7.12 9.71 -19.71
N PHE A 296 -7.78 8.99 -20.62
CA PHE A 296 -8.08 7.58 -20.41
C PHE A 296 -6.81 6.74 -20.20
N GLU A 297 -5.78 6.96 -21.02
CA GLU A 297 -4.48 6.29 -20.90
C GLU A 297 -3.77 6.62 -19.57
N LEU A 298 -3.80 7.89 -19.14
CA LEU A 298 -3.25 8.32 -17.85
C LEU A 298 -3.95 7.61 -16.68
N ASN A 299 -5.28 7.57 -16.69
CA ASN A 299 -6.06 6.93 -15.63
C ASN A 299 -5.78 5.42 -15.54
N GLN A 300 -5.64 4.74 -16.68
CA GLN A 300 -5.27 3.32 -16.70
C GLN A 300 -3.87 3.08 -16.12
N ASN A 301 -2.89 3.89 -16.50
CA ASN A 301 -1.52 3.76 -15.98
C ASN A 301 -1.48 4.01 -14.46
N LEU A 302 -2.22 5.01 -13.96
CA LEU A 302 -2.32 5.27 -12.53
C LEU A 302 -2.98 4.12 -11.77
N ALA A 303 -4.06 3.55 -12.32
CA ALA A 303 -4.73 2.40 -11.73
C ALA A 303 -3.82 1.17 -11.69
N LEU A 304 -3.04 0.93 -12.76
CA LEU A 304 -2.07 -0.16 -12.83
C LEU A 304 -0.96 0.01 -11.79
N ASN A 305 -0.34 1.19 -11.71
CA ASN A 305 0.70 1.47 -10.72
C ASN A 305 0.20 1.28 -9.29
N LYS A 306 -1.03 1.73 -8.99
CA LYS A 306 -1.65 1.55 -7.67
C LYS A 306 -1.91 0.08 -7.35
N LEU A 307 -2.31 -0.71 -8.35
CA LEU A 307 -2.50 -2.15 -8.20
C LEU A 307 -1.17 -2.88 -7.96
N GLU A 308 -0.11 -2.51 -8.68
CA GLU A 308 1.24 -3.03 -8.46
C GLU A 308 1.77 -2.69 -7.06
N GLU A 309 1.59 -1.45 -6.60
CA GLU A 309 1.97 -1.01 -5.26
C GLU A 309 1.23 -1.81 -4.18
N ASN A 310 -0.11 -1.89 -4.29
CA ASN A 310 -0.93 -2.69 -3.38
C ASN A 310 -0.49 -4.16 -3.33
N PHE A 311 -0.16 -4.76 -4.48
CA PHE A 311 0.32 -6.14 -4.55
C PHE A 311 1.69 -6.30 -3.90
N LYS A 312 2.63 -5.36 -4.12
CA LYS A 312 3.93 -5.34 -3.46
C LYS A 312 3.78 -5.24 -1.95
N THR A 313 2.95 -4.31 -1.46
CA THR A 313 2.65 -4.17 -0.03
C THR A 313 2.02 -5.44 0.54
N PHE A 314 1.10 -6.09 -0.19
CA PHE A 314 0.51 -7.35 0.22
C PHE A 314 1.55 -8.47 0.37
N LEU A 315 2.51 -8.58 -0.54
CA LEU A 315 3.59 -9.58 -0.44
C LEU A 315 4.51 -9.28 0.74
N GLU A 316 4.98 -8.04 0.89
CA GLU A 316 5.95 -7.66 1.92
C GLU A 316 5.40 -7.78 3.34
N ASN A 317 4.14 -7.36 3.55
CA ASN A 317 3.50 -7.33 4.87
C ASN A 317 2.77 -8.65 5.20
N ASN A 318 2.86 -9.68 4.35
CA ASN A 318 2.25 -10.97 4.65
C ASN A 318 2.96 -11.65 5.83
N ILE A 319 2.17 -12.20 6.75
CA ILE A 319 2.67 -12.94 7.92
C ILE A 319 3.31 -14.26 7.48
N ALA A 320 2.76 -14.90 6.43
CA ALA A 320 3.35 -16.10 5.87
C ALA A 320 4.64 -15.76 5.12
N ALA A 321 5.65 -16.61 5.25
CA ALA A 321 6.85 -16.51 4.43
C ALA A 321 6.51 -16.90 2.99
N ILE A 322 6.77 -16.00 2.04
CA ILE A 322 6.47 -16.20 0.62
C ILE A 322 7.77 -16.19 -0.17
N ALA A 323 7.93 -17.16 -1.06
CA ALA A 323 9.02 -17.20 -2.01
C ALA A 323 8.52 -17.56 -3.42
N ILE A 324 9.15 -16.97 -4.42
CA ILE A 324 8.93 -17.28 -5.83
C ILE A 324 10.24 -17.85 -6.37
N THR A 325 10.19 -19.08 -6.89
CA THR A 325 11.37 -19.75 -7.44
C THR A 325 11.11 -20.32 -8.83
N THR A 326 12.18 -20.53 -9.59
CA THR A 326 12.16 -21.36 -10.79
C THR A 326 12.17 -22.86 -10.40
N PRO A 327 11.74 -23.76 -11.29
CA PRO A 327 11.87 -25.20 -11.07
C PRO A 327 13.31 -25.64 -10.78
N GLN A 328 14.29 -24.95 -11.36
CA GLN A 328 15.71 -25.19 -11.17
C GLN A 328 16.17 -24.78 -9.75
N GLY A 329 15.41 -23.94 -9.06
CA GLY A 329 15.68 -23.50 -7.69
C GLY A 329 16.36 -22.14 -7.59
N SER A 330 16.29 -21.30 -8.62
CA SER A 330 16.69 -19.90 -8.52
C SER A 330 15.55 -19.09 -7.91
N PHE A 331 15.83 -18.26 -6.91
CA PHE A 331 14.83 -17.33 -6.37
C PHE A 331 14.64 -16.15 -7.31
N ILE A 332 13.39 -15.74 -7.46
CA ILE A 332 12.96 -14.55 -8.22
C ILE A 332 12.62 -13.43 -7.25
N ASP A 333 11.90 -13.77 -6.19
CA ASP A 333 11.57 -12.85 -5.10
C ASP A 333 11.21 -13.62 -3.83
N CYS A 334 11.26 -12.95 -2.69
CA CYS A 334 10.78 -13.44 -1.40
C CYS A 334 10.34 -12.25 -0.53
N ASN A 335 9.44 -12.45 0.41
CA ASN A 335 8.99 -11.37 1.30
C ASN A 335 9.82 -11.27 2.59
N GLN A 336 9.56 -10.24 3.41
CA GLN A 336 10.26 -10.04 4.68
C GLN A 336 10.06 -11.22 5.66
N ALA A 337 8.88 -11.82 5.71
CA ALA A 337 8.62 -12.98 6.56
C ALA A 337 9.51 -14.18 6.20
N PHE A 338 9.83 -14.37 4.92
CA PHE A 338 10.77 -15.40 4.48
C PHE A 338 12.19 -15.16 5.01
N LEU A 339 12.67 -13.90 4.96
CA LEU A 339 13.97 -13.53 5.50
C LEU A 339 14.06 -13.82 7.00
N ASN A 340 13.02 -13.44 7.74
CA ASN A 340 12.93 -13.66 9.19
C ASN A 340 12.88 -15.16 9.52
N LEU A 341 12.13 -15.96 8.76
CA LEU A 341 12.01 -17.41 8.98
C LEU A 341 13.35 -18.13 8.83
N PHE A 342 14.20 -17.70 7.89
CA PHE A 342 15.47 -18.37 7.58
C PHE A 342 16.70 -17.61 8.08
N ASN A 343 16.54 -16.55 8.88
CA ASN A 343 17.61 -15.72 9.45
C ASN A 343 18.54 -15.07 8.39
N TYR A 344 17.97 -14.63 7.26
CA TYR A 344 18.70 -13.88 6.24
C TYR A 344 18.54 -12.36 6.43
N SER A 345 19.61 -11.61 6.20
CA SER A 345 19.62 -10.16 6.44
C SER A 345 19.13 -9.34 5.23
N SER A 346 19.17 -9.91 4.02
CA SER A 346 18.72 -9.21 2.81
C SER A 346 18.17 -10.16 1.76
N LYS A 347 17.26 -9.65 0.93
CA LYS A 347 16.73 -10.39 -0.23
C LYS A 347 17.83 -10.72 -1.24
N GLU A 348 18.77 -9.81 -1.46
CA GLU A 348 19.87 -10.01 -2.42
C GLU A 348 20.70 -11.26 -2.10
N GLU A 349 20.88 -11.57 -0.81
CA GLU A 349 21.58 -12.78 -0.38
C GLU A 349 20.79 -14.04 -0.73
N VAL A 350 19.47 -14.03 -0.46
CA VAL A 350 18.58 -15.15 -0.81
C VAL A 350 18.50 -15.34 -2.33
N LEU A 351 18.40 -14.26 -3.11
CA LEU A 351 18.33 -14.32 -4.58
C LEU A 351 19.58 -14.96 -5.22
N LYS A 352 20.74 -14.86 -4.57
CA LYS A 352 21.99 -15.48 -5.01
C LYS A 352 22.16 -16.92 -4.50
N THR A 353 21.30 -17.37 -3.60
CA THR A 353 21.39 -18.69 -2.96
C THR A 353 20.47 -19.68 -3.68
N PRO A 354 20.92 -20.91 -4.01
CA PRO A 354 20.04 -21.90 -4.63
C PRO A 354 19.05 -22.45 -3.60
N ALA A 355 17.77 -22.59 -3.98
CA ALA A 355 16.71 -23.11 -3.10
C ALA A 355 17.02 -24.50 -2.51
N SER A 356 17.88 -25.30 -3.15
CA SER A 356 18.35 -26.59 -2.63
C SER A 356 19.13 -26.50 -1.32
N SER A 357 19.83 -25.39 -1.04
CA SER A 357 20.62 -25.25 0.20
C SER A 357 19.76 -25.17 1.45
N PHE A 358 18.50 -24.75 1.31
CA PHE A 358 17.56 -24.66 2.40
C PHE A 358 17.01 -26.04 2.79
N TYR A 359 17.03 -27.05 1.91
CA TYR A 359 16.48 -28.38 2.24
C TYR A 359 17.50 -29.18 3.05
N LYS A 360 17.07 -29.77 4.18
CA LYS A 360 17.90 -30.71 4.94
C LYS A 360 18.25 -31.96 4.12
N ASP A 361 17.30 -32.45 3.33
CA ASP A 361 17.51 -33.55 2.38
C ASP A 361 17.06 -33.16 0.97
N ASN A 362 18.00 -33.09 0.04
CA ASN A 362 17.74 -32.77 -1.36
C ASN A 362 16.81 -33.78 -2.07
N LYS A 363 16.63 -35.00 -1.56
CA LYS A 363 15.61 -35.93 -2.07
C LYS A 363 14.20 -35.38 -1.86
N GLN A 364 13.96 -34.66 -0.76
CA GLN A 364 12.67 -34.03 -0.48
C GLN A 364 12.34 -32.96 -1.54
N ARG A 365 13.34 -32.16 -1.94
CA ARG A 365 13.17 -31.19 -3.03
C ARG A 365 12.77 -31.85 -4.35
N LYS A 366 13.45 -32.94 -4.74
CA LYS A 366 13.13 -33.68 -5.98
C LYS A 366 11.70 -34.23 -5.94
N TYR A 367 11.29 -34.77 -4.79
CA TYR A 367 9.93 -35.26 -4.58
C TYR A 367 8.91 -34.12 -4.69
N PHE A 368 9.16 -32.99 -4.03
CA PHE A 368 8.30 -31.80 -4.06
C PHE A 368 8.10 -31.28 -5.49
N ILE A 369 9.16 -31.13 -6.28
CA ILE A 369 9.05 -30.68 -7.68
C ILE A 369 8.21 -31.69 -8.51
N LYS A 370 8.42 -32.99 -8.32
CA LYS A 370 7.64 -34.03 -9.01
C LYS A 370 6.15 -33.95 -8.64
N LEU A 371 5.86 -33.77 -7.35
CA LEU A 371 4.50 -33.62 -6.84
C LEU A 371 3.82 -32.39 -7.45
N LEU A 372 4.53 -31.27 -7.52
CA LEU A 372 4.01 -30.02 -8.08
C LEU A 372 3.78 -30.11 -9.58
N LYS A 373 4.66 -30.76 -10.35
CA LYS A 373 4.44 -31.03 -11.78
C LYS A 373 3.19 -31.87 -12.04
N ASN A 374 2.92 -32.86 -11.20
CA ASN A 374 1.77 -33.74 -11.35
C ASN A 374 0.45 -33.10 -10.90
N LYS A 375 0.45 -32.43 -9.74
CA LYS A 375 -0.77 -31.92 -9.10
C LYS A 375 -1.06 -30.45 -9.38
N LYS A 376 -0.11 -29.71 -9.95
CA LYS A 376 -0.10 -28.24 -10.15
C LYS A 376 -0.13 -27.42 -8.86
N VAL A 377 -0.74 -27.94 -7.79
CA VAL A 377 -0.82 -27.36 -6.46
C VAL A 377 -0.46 -28.43 -5.44
N VAL A 378 0.37 -28.05 -4.46
CA VAL A 378 0.73 -28.85 -3.30
C VAL A 378 0.26 -28.09 -2.06
N LYS A 379 -0.37 -28.78 -1.12
CA LYS A 379 -0.86 -28.18 0.12
C LYS A 379 -0.39 -28.97 1.33
N ASN A 380 -0.13 -28.25 2.41
CA ASN A 380 0.15 -28.77 3.75
C ASN A 380 1.24 -29.86 3.76
N ILE A 381 2.33 -29.66 3.01
CA ILE A 381 3.46 -30.59 3.07
C ILE A 381 4.41 -30.14 4.18
N GLU A 382 4.60 -31.00 5.17
CA GLU A 382 5.61 -30.76 6.21
C GLU A 382 7.00 -31.04 5.66
N MET A 383 7.89 -30.07 5.82
CA MET A 383 9.27 -30.14 5.34
C MET A 383 10.22 -29.67 6.44
N THR A 384 11.44 -30.18 6.40
CA THR A 384 12.51 -29.74 7.30
C THR A 384 13.53 -28.98 6.48
N TYR A 385 13.60 -27.68 6.77
CA TYR A 385 14.56 -26.78 6.16
C TYR A 385 15.69 -26.46 7.13
N LEU A 386 16.73 -25.83 6.60
CA LEU A 386 17.86 -25.29 7.33
C LEU A 386 17.85 -23.78 7.20
N ASP A 387 18.00 -23.07 8.32
CA ASP A 387 18.26 -21.63 8.32
C ASP A 387 19.70 -21.33 7.90
N LYS A 388 20.05 -20.04 7.80
CA LYS A 388 21.41 -19.59 7.46
C LYS A 388 22.50 -20.14 8.41
N ASN A 389 22.15 -20.42 9.66
CA ASN A 389 23.07 -20.92 10.69
C ASN A 389 23.13 -22.46 10.74
N GLY A 390 22.36 -23.15 9.90
CA GLY A 390 22.27 -24.61 9.87
C GLY A 390 21.30 -25.21 10.90
N ASN A 391 20.47 -24.39 11.56
CA ASN A 391 19.45 -24.87 12.47
C ASN A 391 18.26 -25.43 11.70
N GLU A 392 17.62 -26.46 12.25
CA GLU A 392 16.42 -27.04 11.66
C GLU A 392 15.20 -26.14 11.88
N VAL A 393 14.55 -25.78 10.77
CA VAL A 393 13.28 -25.08 10.76
C VAL A 393 12.21 -26.03 10.22
N PHE A 394 11.16 -26.26 11.00
CA PHE A 394 10.06 -27.11 10.59
C PHE A 394 8.99 -26.25 9.95
N VAL A 395 8.63 -26.58 8.71
CA VAL A 395 7.79 -25.70 7.90
C VAL A 395 6.64 -26.49 7.29
N LEU A 396 5.44 -25.92 7.35
CA LEU A 396 4.31 -26.37 6.56
C LEU A 396 4.27 -25.56 5.26
N GLU A 397 4.57 -26.21 4.15
CA GLU A 397 4.64 -25.58 2.83
C GLU A 397 3.34 -25.81 2.04
N ASN A 398 2.85 -24.72 1.44
CA ASN A 398 1.85 -24.74 0.38
C ASN A 398 2.50 -24.16 -0.87
N ALA A 399 2.29 -24.77 -2.03
CA ALA A 399 2.90 -24.29 -3.26
C ALA A 399 1.98 -24.39 -4.47
N VAL A 400 2.06 -23.39 -5.34
CA VAL A 400 1.32 -23.33 -6.61
C VAL A 400 2.33 -23.21 -7.74
N GLY A 401 2.25 -24.11 -8.72
CA GLY A 401 3.03 -24.04 -9.95
C GLY A 401 2.32 -23.22 -11.01
N LYS A 402 3.05 -22.30 -11.66
CA LYS A 402 2.60 -21.59 -12.86
C LYS A 402 3.23 -22.22 -14.09
N PHE A 403 2.37 -22.59 -15.01
CA PHE A 403 2.72 -23.34 -16.21
C PHE A 403 2.49 -22.49 -17.45
N GLU A 404 3.36 -22.68 -18.44
CA GLU A 404 3.19 -22.18 -19.80
C GLU A 404 3.09 -23.40 -20.72
N GLY A 405 1.87 -23.72 -21.16
CA GLY A 405 1.57 -25.06 -21.69
C GLY A 405 1.72 -26.13 -20.59
N ASP A 406 2.52 -27.17 -20.86
CA ASP A 406 2.86 -28.24 -19.91
C ASP A 406 4.19 -27.98 -19.16
N GLU A 407 4.89 -26.88 -19.46
CA GLU A 407 6.16 -26.55 -18.82
C GLU A 407 5.93 -25.72 -17.56
N LEU A 408 6.43 -26.21 -16.41
CA LEU A 408 6.44 -25.45 -15.16
C LEU A 408 7.48 -24.33 -15.26
N LYS A 409 7.08 -23.05 -15.15
CA LYS A 409 7.97 -21.88 -15.22
C LYS A 409 8.30 -21.29 -13.85
N TYR A 410 7.30 -21.20 -12.97
CA TYR A 410 7.43 -20.56 -11.66
C TYR A 410 6.73 -21.36 -10.58
N ILE A 411 7.25 -21.28 -9.35
CA ILE A 411 6.71 -21.90 -8.15
C ILE A 411 6.50 -20.80 -7.13
N TYR A 412 5.26 -20.64 -6.67
CA TYR A 412 4.87 -19.76 -5.58
C TYR A 412 4.74 -20.60 -4.31
N SER A 413 5.67 -20.47 -3.38
CA SER A 413 5.68 -21.19 -2.11
C SER A 413 5.26 -20.27 -0.96
N PHE A 414 4.43 -20.80 -0.07
CA PHE A 414 3.95 -20.20 1.17
C PHE A 414 4.35 -21.11 2.32
N LEU A 415 5.11 -20.57 3.26
CA LEU A 415 5.81 -21.29 4.30
C LEU A 415 5.31 -20.81 5.67
N TYR A 416 4.86 -21.74 6.49
CA TYR A 416 4.42 -21.49 7.86
C TYR A 416 5.34 -22.19 8.85
N ASP A 417 5.88 -21.46 9.82
CA ASP A 417 6.70 -22.04 10.88
C ASP A 417 5.85 -22.88 11.83
N ILE A 418 6.18 -24.17 11.92
CA ILE A 418 5.53 -25.13 12.82
C ILE A 418 6.50 -25.66 13.88
N THR A 419 7.65 -25.02 14.07
CA THR A 419 8.69 -25.43 15.04
C THR A 419 8.14 -25.45 16.47
N PHE A 420 7.41 -24.40 16.86
CA PHE A 420 6.76 -24.33 18.17
C PHE A 420 5.68 -25.40 18.36
N HIS A 421 4.85 -25.62 17.34
CA HIS A 421 3.81 -26.65 17.35
C HIS A 421 4.39 -28.05 17.55
N ARG A 422 5.50 -28.38 16.89
CA ARG A 422 6.21 -29.66 17.09
C ARG A 422 6.80 -29.80 18.48
N LYS A 423 7.38 -28.74 19.05
CA LYS A 423 7.92 -28.77 20.43
C LYS A 423 6.81 -29.10 21.43
N ILE A 424 5.64 -28.48 21.29
CA ILE A 424 4.47 -28.79 22.13
C ILE A 424 4.00 -30.22 21.92
N ALA A 425 3.84 -30.68 20.68
CA ALA A 425 3.38 -32.02 20.40
C ALA A 425 4.30 -33.09 21.03
N ASN A 426 5.62 -32.93 20.91
CA ASN A 426 6.58 -33.83 21.53
C ASN A 426 6.53 -33.78 23.07
N HIS A 427 6.34 -32.59 23.65
CA HIS A 427 6.17 -32.45 25.09
C HIS A 427 4.92 -33.20 25.57
N LEU A 428 3.80 -33.09 24.86
CA LEU A 428 2.54 -33.77 25.18
C LEU A 428 2.70 -35.30 25.16
N ILE A 429 3.36 -35.84 24.13
CA ILE A 429 3.64 -37.28 24.01
C ILE A 429 4.49 -37.76 25.19
N ASN A 430 5.51 -37.01 25.58
CA ASN A 430 6.37 -37.38 26.71
C ASN A 430 5.62 -37.32 28.05
N THR A 431 4.74 -36.34 28.25
CA THR A 431 3.88 -36.27 29.45
C THR A 431 2.87 -37.41 29.51
N GLU A 432 2.29 -37.80 28.39
CA GLU A 432 1.34 -38.92 28.31
C GLU A 432 2.01 -40.26 28.62
N LYS A 433 3.24 -40.46 28.10
CA LYS A 433 4.06 -41.63 28.44
C LYS A 433 4.34 -41.71 29.94
N LEU A 434 4.74 -40.59 30.55
CA LEU A 434 5.00 -40.53 31.99
C LEU A 434 3.72 -40.77 32.82
N ALA A 435 2.58 -40.21 32.42
CA ALA A 435 1.30 -40.46 33.06
C ALA A 435 0.89 -41.94 33.01
N SER A 436 1.15 -42.62 31.89
CA SER A 436 0.86 -44.05 31.71
C SER A 436 1.74 -44.94 32.60
N ILE A 437 3.02 -44.59 32.76
CA ILE A 437 3.93 -45.26 33.69
C ILE A 437 3.40 -45.10 35.13
N ASN A 438 3.06 -43.87 35.55
CA ASN A 438 2.57 -43.60 36.90
C ASN A 438 1.31 -44.40 37.27
N ALA A 439 0.36 -44.56 36.33
CA ALA A 439 -0.86 -45.35 36.55
C ALA A 439 -0.58 -46.85 36.75
N LEU A 440 0.44 -47.39 36.07
CA LEU A 440 0.81 -48.81 36.17
C LEU A 440 1.64 -49.10 37.43
N THR A 441 2.49 -48.17 37.85
CA THR A 441 3.41 -48.38 38.98
C THR A 441 2.70 -48.59 40.32
N GLY A 442 1.56 -47.90 40.56
CA GLY A 442 0.78 -48.05 41.79
C GLY A 442 0.32 -49.48 42.07
N ASN A 443 -0.34 -50.09 41.08
CA ASN A 443 -0.89 -51.44 41.21
C ASN A 443 0.22 -52.51 41.22
N ILE A 444 1.22 -52.37 40.34
CA ILE A 444 2.35 -53.32 40.27
C ILE A 444 3.12 -53.33 41.59
N ALA A 445 3.38 -52.17 42.18
CA ALA A 445 4.12 -52.09 43.42
C ALA A 445 3.36 -52.68 44.60
N HIS A 446 2.04 -52.50 44.67
CA HIS A 446 1.19 -53.18 45.66
C HIS A 446 1.28 -54.71 45.51
N GLU A 447 1.19 -55.24 44.29
CA GLU A 447 1.33 -56.69 44.03
C GLU A 447 2.71 -57.24 44.41
N ILE A 448 3.80 -56.52 44.09
CA ILE A 448 5.14 -56.99 44.45
C ILE A 448 5.36 -56.90 45.97
N ASN A 449 4.89 -55.84 46.63
CA ASN A 449 4.94 -55.76 48.09
C ASN A 449 4.15 -56.91 48.74
N ASN A 450 3.00 -57.30 48.19
CA ASN A 450 2.24 -58.47 48.66
C ASN A 450 3.03 -59.79 48.57
N LEU A 451 3.94 -59.93 47.59
CA LEU A 451 4.82 -61.10 47.47
C LEU A 451 6.03 -61.02 48.41
N LEU A 452 6.57 -59.82 48.62
CA LEU A 452 7.78 -59.60 49.44
C LEU A 452 7.50 -59.61 50.94
N THR A 453 6.33 -59.10 51.37
CA THR A 453 5.99 -59.01 52.80
C THR A 453 6.00 -60.39 53.49
N PRO A 454 5.35 -61.45 52.97
CA PRO A 454 5.42 -62.78 53.58
C PRO A 454 6.84 -63.34 53.63
N ILE A 455 7.65 -63.12 52.59
CA ILE A 455 9.05 -63.57 52.52
C ILE A 455 9.87 -62.89 53.62
N ALA A 456 9.74 -61.57 53.78
CA ALA A 456 10.43 -60.80 54.82
C ALA A 456 9.95 -61.18 56.23
N THR A 457 8.64 -61.32 56.44
CA THR A 457 8.07 -61.65 57.76
C THR A 457 8.41 -63.07 58.20
N LEU A 458 8.26 -64.07 57.32
CA LEU A 458 8.58 -65.47 57.65
C LEU A 458 10.08 -65.68 57.89
N SER A 459 10.93 -65.07 57.07
CA SER A 459 12.38 -65.13 57.28
C SER A 459 12.80 -64.43 58.59
N SER A 460 12.23 -63.26 58.89
CA SER A 460 12.45 -62.56 60.16
C SER A 460 11.95 -63.34 61.37
N HIS A 461 10.81 -64.01 61.26
CA HIS A 461 10.27 -64.87 62.31
C HIS A 461 11.19 -66.06 62.59
N LEU A 462 11.65 -66.76 61.55
CA LEU A 462 12.59 -67.88 61.68
C LEU A 462 13.96 -67.45 62.23
N LEU A 463 14.39 -66.20 61.99
CA LEU A 463 15.61 -65.63 62.60
C LEU A 463 15.51 -65.43 64.12
N SER A 464 14.28 -65.25 64.64
CA SER A 464 14.01 -65.04 66.06
C SER A 464 13.98 -66.34 66.87
N ASP A 465 13.93 -67.49 66.20
CA ASP A 465 13.92 -68.80 66.82
C ASP A 465 15.35 -69.19 67.30
N LYS A 466 15.43 -69.77 68.50
CA LYS A 466 16.71 -70.02 69.21
C LYS A 466 17.42 -71.28 68.73
N ASP A 467 16.70 -72.22 68.14
CA ASP A 467 17.20 -73.56 67.75
C ASP A 467 17.71 -73.63 66.29
N VAL A 468 17.79 -72.49 65.59
CA VAL A 468 18.21 -72.44 64.19
C VAL A 468 19.73 -72.48 64.04
N ASN A 469 20.21 -73.40 63.19
CA ASN A 469 21.63 -73.55 62.85
C ASN A 469 22.25 -72.21 62.38
N PRO A 470 23.45 -71.81 62.86
CA PRO A 470 24.12 -70.57 62.47
C PRO A 470 24.25 -70.34 60.96
N LYS A 471 24.48 -71.41 60.18
CA LYS A 471 24.56 -71.31 58.69
C LYS A 471 23.20 -70.97 58.08
N VAL A 472 22.12 -71.57 58.59
CA VAL A 472 20.74 -71.30 58.16
C VAL A 472 20.32 -69.89 58.59
N LYS A 473 20.75 -69.44 59.78
CA LYS A 473 20.52 -68.08 60.28
C LYS A 473 21.14 -67.02 59.35
N ASN A 474 22.35 -67.24 58.84
CA ASN A 474 22.97 -66.33 57.87
C ASN A 474 22.21 -66.28 56.53
N ILE A 475 21.70 -67.43 56.05
CA ILE A 475 20.89 -67.51 54.83
C ILE A 475 19.54 -66.79 55.02
N LEU A 476 18.86 -67.04 56.13
CA LEU A 476 17.59 -66.37 56.45
C LEU A 476 17.76 -64.85 56.58
N LYS A 477 18.89 -64.41 57.16
CA LYS A 477 19.23 -62.99 57.23
C LYS A 477 19.40 -62.38 55.84
N LEU A 478 20.12 -63.06 54.95
CA LEU A 478 20.29 -62.62 53.57
C LEU A 478 18.95 -62.54 52.81
N ILE A 479 18.05 -63.51 53.00
CA ILE A 479 16.71 -63.53 52.39
C ILE A 479 15.87 -62.35 52.92
N SER A 480 15.85 -62.15 54.24
CA SER A 480 15.14 -61.05 54.89
C SER A 480 15.65 -59.70 54.39
N ASP A 481 16.96 -59.47 54.47
CA ASP A 481 17.61 -58.23 54.04
C ASP A 481 17.36 -57.95 52.54
N SER A 482 17.35 -58.99 51.70
CA SER A 482 17.03 -58.87 50.27
C SER A 482 15.57 -58.51 50.02
N ALA A 483 14.63 -59.10 50.76
CA ALA A 483 13.20 -58.81 50.63
C ALA A 483 12.86 -57.38 51.12
N PHE A 484 13.45 -56.96 52.24
CA PHE A 484 13.35 -55.57 52.72
C PHE A 484 13.99 -54.58 51.75
N LYS A 485 15.15 -54.91 51.18
CA LYS A 485 15.80 -54.08 50.17
C LYS A 485 14.94 -53.92 48.91
N ALA A 486 14.35 -55.01 48.42
CA ALA A 486 13.45 -54.96 47.27
C ALA A 486 12.19 -54.12 47.56
N SER A 487 11.57 -54.28 48.73
CA SER A 487 10.40 -53.47 49.12
C SER A 487 10.77 -51.99 49.24
N ASN A 488 11.92 -51.66 49.82
CA ASN A 488 12.42 -50.28 49.88
C ASN A 488 12.66 -49.66 48.50
N ILE A 489 13.18 -50.43 47.53
CA ILE A 489 13.35 -49.97 46.15
C ILE A 489 11.98 -49.68 45.51
N ILE A 490 11.01 -50.59 45.69
CA ILE A 490 9.66 -50.44 45.14
C ILE A 490 8.95 -49.23 45.75
N ASN A 491 9.07 -49.04 47.07
CA ASN A 491 8.48 -47.89 47.76
C ASN A 491 9.10 -46.56 47.30
N ARG A 492 10.41 -46.51 47.01
CA ARG A 492 11.05 -45.32 46.41
C ARG A 492 10.55 -45.02 44.99
N VAL A 493 10.22 -46.06 44.20
CA VAL A 493 9.62 -45.90 42.87
C VAL A 493 8.14 -45.46 42.97
N LEU A 494 7.42 -45.93 43.99
CA LEU A 494 6.06 -45.47 44.31
C LEU A 494 6.03 -44.01 44.77
N GLU A 495 6.90 -43.61 45.69
CA GLU A 495 7.05 -42.22 46.16
C GLU A 495 7.33 -41.27 44.99
N PHE A 496 8.01 -41.74 43.94
CA PHE A 496 8.21 -41.00 42.69
C PHE A 496 6.93 -40.89 41.84
N SER A 497 6.10 -41.93 41.83
CA SER A 497 4.94 -42.06 40.93
C SER A 497 3.67 -41.40 41.48
N MET A 498 3.61 -41.18 42.80
CA MET A 498 2.50 -40.50 43.45
C MET A 498 2.59 -38.99 43.23
N VAL A 499 1.85 -38.48 42.26
CA VAL A 499 1.46 -37.06 42.26
C VAL A 499 0.42 -36.90 43.36
N GLU A 500 0.85 -36.60 44.58
CA GLU A 500 -0.08 -36.12 45.59
C GLU A 500 -0.77 -34.85 45.08
N LYS A 501 -2.07 -34.69 45.33
CA LYS A 501 -2.77 -33.42 45.06
C LYS A 501 -2.09 -32.33 45.88
N SER A 502 -1.25 -31.54 45.22
CA SER A 502 -0.51 -30.42 45.82
C SER A 502 -1.47 -29.50 46.56
N ALA A 503 -1.32 -29.42 47.88
CA ALA A 503 -2.14 -28.60 48.75
C ALA A 503 -1.40 -27.29 49.05
N LYS A 504 -1.15 -26.50 47.99
CA LYS A 504 -0.43 -25.24 48.10
C LYS A 504 -1.11 -24.31 49.11
N LYS A 505 -0.32 -23.79 50.04
CA LYS A 505 -0.74 -22.82 51.07
C LYS A 505 0.28 -21.72 51.16
N LEU A 506 -0.08 -20.66 51.87
CA LEU A 506 0.87 -19.60 52.21
C LEU A 506 1.86 -20.15 53.24
N VAL A 507 3.13 -20.24 52.85
CA VAL A 507 4.21 -20.80 53.68
C VAL A 507 5.26 -19.71 53.91
N SER A 508 5.70 -19.58 55.17
CA SER A 508 6.87 -18.78 55.53
C SER A 508 8.14 -19.53 55.15
N PRO A 509 8.97 -19.02 54.23
CA PRO A 509 10.21 -19.68 53.81
C PRO A 509 11.22 -19.83 54.96
N GLU A 510 11.26 -18.85 55.86
CA GLU A 510 12.11 -18.87 57.05
C GLU A 510 11.71 -20.00 58.00
N LYS A 511 10.40 -20.14 58.28
CA LYS A 511 9.89 -21.24 59.11
C LYS A 511 10.20 -22.60 58.49
N LEU A 512 9.93 -22.76 57.19
CA LEU A 512 10.20 -23.99 56.45
C LEU A 512 11.68 -24.41 56.55
N LEU A 513 12.60 -23.46 56.40
CA LEU A 513 14.03 -23.72 56.52
C LEU A 513 14.44 -24.10 57.96
N ASN A 514 13.92 -23.39 58.95
CA ASN A 514 14.20 -23.67 60.37
C ASN A 514 13.70 -25.05 60.80
N ASP A 515 12.45 -25.39 60.44
CA ASP A 515 11.86 -26.70 60.72
C ASP A 515 12.68 -27.82 60.05
N PHE A 516 13.19 -27.59 58.82
CA PHE A 516 14.07 -28.53 58.13
C PHE A 516 15.40 -28.72 58.86
N ILE A 517 16.05 -27.63 59.27
CA ILE A 517 17.32 -27.70 60.00
C ILE A 517 17.14 -28.41 61.34
N GLU A 518 16.07 -28.12 62.08
CA GLU A 518 15.83 -28.74 63.39
C GLU A 518 15.75 -30.27 63.31
N ILE A 519 15.10 -30.79 62.27
CA ILE A 519 14.93 -32.24 62.04
C ILE A 519 16.22 -32.89 61.55
N TYR A 520 16.98 -32.21 60.68
CA TYR A 520 18.12 -32.83 59.99
C TYR A 520 19.49 -32.52 60.57
N LYS A 521 19.63 -31.56 61.51
CA LYS A 521 20.92 -31.24 62.16
C LYS A 521 21.57 -32.45 62.83
N ASP A 522 20.78 -33.34 63.42
CA ASP A 522 21.28 -34.51 64.15
C ASP A 522 21.73 -35.65 63.22
N ASN A 523 21.33 -35.60 61.95
CA ASN A 523 21.72 -36.56 60.91
C ASN A 523 23.03 -36.18 60.20
N ILE A 524 23.66 -35.07 60.59
CA ILE A 524 24.91 -34.60 59.98
C ILE A 524 26.10 -35.31 60.64
N PRO A 525 26.97 -35.99 59.85
CA PRO A 525 28.23 -36.54 60.36
C PRO A 525 29.08 -35.47 61.08
N LYS A 526 29.73 -35.84 62.19
CA LYS A 526 30.52 -34.90 63.03
C LYS A 526 31.65 -34.18 62.29
N ASN A 527 32.07 -34.68 61.13
CA ASN A 527 33.10 -34.11 60.27
C ASN A 527 32.55 -33.13 59.21
N ILE A 528 31.25 -32.82 59.23
CA ILE A 528 30.61 -31.83 58.34
C ILE A 528 30.14 -30.64 59.18
N SER A 529 30.56 -29.44 58.78
CA SER A 529 30.06 -28.18 59.34
C SER A 529 28.87 -27.67 58.54
N LEU A 530 27.87 -27.11 59.22
CA LEU A 530 26.68 -26.51 58.61
C LEU A 530 26.66 -25.00 58.90
N GLN A 531 26.59 -24.19 57.85
CA GLN A 531 26.45 -22.74 57.94
C GLN A 531 25.11 -22.31 57.35
N ILE A 532 24.31 -21.57 58.11
CA ILE A 532 23.00 -21.08 57.67
C ILE A 532 23.02 -19.56 57.65
N HIS A 533 22.57 -18.98 56.55
CA HIS A 533 22.40 -17.55 56.41
C HIS A 533 20.98 -17.26 55.90
N CYS A 534 20.23 -16.46 56.63
CA CYS A 534 18.90 -16.03 56.24
C CYS A 534 18.85 -14.50 56.30
N ASP A 535 18.44 -13.87 55.20
CA ASP A 535 18.14 -12.44 55.20
C ASP A 535 16.90 -12.19 56.07
N SER A 536 16.83 -11.00 56.67
CA SER A 536 15.63 -10.52 57.36
C SER A 536 14.54 -10.11 56.37
N ASP A 537 13.26 -10.29 56.73
CA ASP A 537 12.09 -9.83 55.94
C ASP A 537 11.87 -10.59 54.62
N ILE A 538 11.89 -11.93 54.69
CA ILE A 538 11.62 -12.81 53.55
C ILE A 538 10.09 -12.93 53.31
N PRO A 539 9.57 -12.58 52.12
CA PRO A 539 8.15 -12.68 51.81
C PRO A 539 7.63 -14.13 51.80
N ALA A 540 6.35 -14.32 52.07
CA ALA A 540 5.70 -15.62 51.98
C ALA A 540 5.59 -16.11 50.52
N ILE A 541 5.58 -17.44 50.36
CA ILE A 541 5.38 -18.11 49.08
C ILE A 541 4.10 -18.94 49.09
N GLU A 542 3.50 -19.15 47.92
CA GLU A 542 2.43 -20.12 47.74
C GLU A 542 3.04 -21.48 47.39
N ALA A 543 3.14 -22.36 48.38
CA ALA A 543 3.75 -23.67 48.18
C ALA A 543 3.12 -24.77 49.03
N ASP A 544 3.28 -26.01 48.56
CA ASP A 544 3.02 -27.19 49.37
C ASP A 544 4.24 -27.43 50.28
N TYR A 545 4.02 -27.26 51.57
CA TYR A 545 5.04 -27.39 52.61
C TYR A 545 5.79 -28.72 52.50
N ASN A 546 5.08 -29.85 52.35
CA ASN A 546 5.68 -31.18 52.33
C ASN A 546 6.49 -31.41 51.06
N GLN A 547 6.00 -30.92 49.92
CA GLN A 547 6.71 -31.07 48.65
C GLN A 547 8.01 -30.25 48.64
N ILE A 548 8.01 -29.01 49.11
CA ILE A 548 9.27 -28.23 49.21
C ILE A 548 10.21 -28.83 50.25
N PHE A 549 9.69 -29.34 51.36
CA PHE A 549 10.49 -30.06 52.35
C PHE A 549 11.17 -31.31 51.75
N GLN A 550 10.49 -32.03 50.86
CA GLN A 550 11.06 -33.13 50.07
C GLN A 550 12.17 -32.66 49.12
N VAL A 551 12.01 -31.49 48.47
CA VAL A 551 13.07 -30.89 47.65
C VAL A 551 14.33 -30.64 48.49
N PHE A 552 14.19 -30.01 49.65
CA PHE A 552 15.32 -29.75 50.55
C PHE A 552 16.01 -31.03 50.99
N ARG A 553 15.23 -32.05 51.39
CA ARG A 553 15.77 -33.36 51.74
C ARG A 553 16.59 -33.96 50.61
N ASN A 554 16.06 -33.99 49.39
CA ASN A 554 16.74 -34.59 48.24
C ASN A 554 18.07 -33.89 47.91
N ILE A 555 18.10 -32.56 47.99
CA ILE A 555 19.31 -31.77 47.73
C ILE A 555 20.31 -31.95 48.89
N PHE A 556 19.84 -31.84 50.14
CA PHE A 556 20.68 -31.94 51.33
C PHE A 556 21.34 -33.31 51.49
N THR A 557 20.60 -34.40 51.24
CA THR A 557 21.17 -35.76 51.23
C THR A 557 22.26 -35.90 50.16
N ASN A 558 22.04 -35.35 48.95
CA ASN A 558 23.07 -35.35 47.91
C ASN A 558 24.32 -34.56 48.33
N SER A 559 24.16 -33.42 49.01
CA SER A 559 25.29 -32.64 49.53
C SER A 559 26.08 -33.36 50.62
N ILE A 560 25.42 -34.12 51.51
CA ILE A 560 26.11 -34.96 52.52
C ILE A 560 26.89 -36.09 51.84
N GLU A 561 26.26 -36.79 50.88
CA GLU A 561 26.89 -37.89 50.16
C GLU A 561 28.08 -37.43 49.31
N ALA A 562 28.09 -36.18 48.87
CA ALA A 562 29.21 -35.56 48.16
C ALA A 562 30.43 -35.26 49.06
N LEU A 563 30.30 -35.43 50.38
CA LEU A 563 31.30 -35.11 51.41
C LEU A 563 31.78 -36.35 52.21
N PRO A 564 32.32 -37.40 51.58
CA PRO A 564 32.71 -38.64 52.28
C PRO A 564 33.83 -38.43 53.32
N ASN A 565 34.69 -37.44 53.12
CA ASN A 565 35.82 -37.13 54.01
C ASN A 565 35.53 -35.96 54.98
N GLY A 566 34.29 -35.44 54.99
CA GLY A 566 33.93 -34.24 55.75
C GLY A 566 34.05 -32.95 54.93
N GLY A 567 33.55 -31.84 55.48
CA GLY A 567 33.55 -30.53 54.79
C GLY A 567 32.55 -29.53 55.36
N ASN A 568 32.00 -28.68 54.48
CA ASN A 568 31.07 -27.61 54.84
C ASN A 568 29.88 -27.58 53.87
N ILE A 569 28.68 -27.49 54.43
CA ILE A 569 27.45 -27.20 53.70
C ILE A 569 26.98 -25.80 54.14
N LYS A 570 26.79 -24.91 53.16
CA LYS A 570 26.23 -23.58 53.36
C LYS A 570 24.83 -23.51 52.76
N ILE A 571 23.84 -23.18 53.58
CA ILE A 571 22.46 -22.92 53.14
C ILE A 571 22.19 -21.43 53.28
N THR A 572 21.74 -20.80 52.19
CA THR A 572 21.40 -19.37 52.16
C THR A 572 19.97 -19.16 51.70
N LEU A 573 19.22 -18.29 52.39
CA LEU A 573 17.89 -17.82 51.97
C LEU A 573 17.95 -16.29 51.81
N LYS A 574 17.69 -15.80 50.59
CA LYS A 574 17.71 -14.37 50.27
C LYS A 574 16.55 -13.96 49.36
N LYS A 575 16.20 -12.67 49.39
CA LYS A 575 15.25 -12.06 48.45
C LYS A 575 15.99 -11.64 47.18
N VAL A 576 15.40 -11.88 46.01
CA VAL A 576 16.01 -11.58 44.70
C VAL A 576 15.07 -10.70 43.89
N SER A 577 15.57 -9.54 43.44
CA SER A 577 14.83 -8.63 42.55
C SER A 577 14.96 -9.10 41.09
N PRO A 578 13.97 -8.78 40.21
CA PRO A 578 13.99 -9.16 38.80
C PRO A 578 15.28 -8.78 38.05
N GLU A 579 15.92 -7.69 38.45
CA GLU A 579 17.16 -7.15 37.87
C GLU A 579 18.40 -8.04 38.13
N THR A 580 18.32 -8.90 39.16
CA THR A 580 19.42 -9.77 39.60
C THR A 580 19.18 -11.25 39.27
N LEU A 581 18.08 -11.56 38.57
CA LEU A 581 17.79 -12.91 38.10
C LEU A 581 18.72 -13.31 36.95
N PRO A 582 19.13 -14.59 36.88
CA PRO A 582 19.82 -15.14 35.72
C PRO A 582 19.03 -14.89 34.41
N THR A 583 19.73 -14.69 33.29
CA THR A 583 19.13 -14.50 31.95
C THR A 583 18.16 -15.61 31.55
N GLU A 584 18.32 -16.81 32.12
CA GLU A 584 17.49 -17.99 31.89
C GLU A 584 16.12 -17.95 32.59
N ILE A 585 15.90 -17.00 33.51
CA ILE A 585 14.69 -16.85 34.34
C ILE A 585 13.97 -15.51 34.04
N GLN A 586 14.15 -14.90 32.85
CA GLN A 586 13.55 -13.60 32.50
C GLN A 586 12.00 -13.60 32.55
N ASP A 587 11.47 -13.33 33.74
CA ASP A 587 10.06 -13.07 34.05
C ASP A 587 10.01 -11.71 34.74
N PHE A 588 9.75 -10.66 33.96
CA PHE A 588 10.01 -9.26 34.30
C PHE A 588 9.06 -8.66 35.36
N GLU A 589 8.13 -9.44 35.91
CA GLU A 589 7.02 -8.93 36.73
C GLU A 589 6.93 -9.53 38.15
N ARG A 590 7.82 -10.46 38.54
CA ARG A 590 7.72 -11.17 39.84
C ARG A 590 8.99 -11.07 40.67
N ASN A 591 8.90 -10.74 41.97
CA ASN A 591 10.04 -10.97 42.87
C ASN A 591 10.10 -12.46 43.26
N TYR A 592 11.32 -12.92 43.48
CA TYR A 592 11.61 -14.30 43.86
C TYR A 592 12.32 -14.34 45.21
N ILE A 593 12.21 -15.47 45.89
CA ILE A 593 13.18 -15.88 46.91
C ILE A 593 14.15 -16.87 46.31
N GLU A 594 15.39 -16.84 46.78
CA GLU A 594 16.42 -17.81 46.42
C GLU A 594 16.82 -18.62 47.64
N PHE A 595 16.65 -19.94 47.56
CA PHE A 595 17.33 -20.90 48.42
C PHE A 595 18.59 -21.40 47.71
N THR A 596 19.74 -21.28 48.37
CA THR A 596 21.01 -21.78 47.85
C THR A 596 21.59 -22.83 48.79
N PHE A 597 21.82 -24.03 48.27
CA PHE A 597 22.51 -25.12 48.95
C PHE A 597 23.88 -25.29 48.30
N LYS A 598 24.95 -25.01 49.05
CA LYS A 598 26.33 -25.09 48.57
C LYS A 598 27.14 -26.06 49.41
N ASP A 599 27.71 -27.08 48.77
CA ASP A 599 28.72 -27.95 49.37
C ASP A 599 30.10 -27.71 48.75
N ASN A 600 31.14 -28.14 49.45
CA ASN A 600 32.52 -28.18 48.95
C ASN A 600 32.99 -29.61 48.66
N GLY A 601 32.08 -30.47 48.21
CA GLY A 601 32.33 -31.88 47.97
C GLY A 601 32.99 -32.20 46.63
N LEU A 602 32.84 -33.45 46.20
CA LEU A 602 33.46 -33.97 44.96
C LEU A 602 32.94 -33.29 43.68
N GLY A 603 31.80 -32.60 43.72
CA GLY A 603 31.21 -31.90 42.59
C GLY A 603 30.78 -32.82 41.43
N ILE A 604 30.32 -32.22 40.34
CA ILE A 604 29.78 -32.90 39.16
C ILE A 604 30.57 -32.47 37.92
N LYS A 605 30.99 -33.43 37.09
CA LYS A 605 31.64 -33.15 35.81
C LYS A 605 30.70 -32.46 34.83
N LYS A 606 31.25 -31.53 34.03
CA LYS A 606 30.50 -30.73 33.04
C LYS A 606 29.68 -31.57 32.04
N GLU A 607 30.19 -32.75 31.69
CA GLU A 607 29.52 -33.70 30.78
C GLU A 607 28.21 -34.29 31.35
N HIS A 608 28.03 -34.25 32.67
CA HIS A 608 26.85 -34.79 33.36
C HIS A 608 25.84 -33.71 33.75
N LEU A 609 26.23 -32.43 33.78
CA LEU A 609 25.37 -31.32 34.20
C LEU A 609 24.08 -31.17 33.37
N SER A 610 24.11 -31.47 32.06
CA SER A 610 22.92 -31.39 31.21
C SER A 610 21.90 -32.51 31.47
N LYS A 611 22.29 -33.58 32.17
CA LYS A 611 21.49 -34.79 32.38
C LYS A 611 21.08 -35.02 33.82
N VAL A 612 21.55 -34.21 34.77
CA VAL A 612 21.26 -34.40 36.21
C VAL A 612 19.78 -34.29 36.58
N PHE A 613 18.99 -33.64 35.72
CA PHE A 613 17.53 -33.56 35.85
C PHE A 613 16.80 -34.55 34.94
N GLU A 614 17.48 -35.50 34.30
CA GLU A 614 16.82 -36.61 33.60
C GLU A 614 16.42 -37.71 34.60
N PRO A 615 15.22 -38.29 34.47
CA PRO A 615 14.81 -39.38 35.36
C PRO A 615 15.71 -40.60 35.17
N PHE A 616 16.05 -41.27 36.26
CA PHE A 616 16.92 -42.46 36.33
C PHE A 616 18.41 -42.21 36.02
N TYR A 617 18.82 -40.95 35.83
CA TYR A 617 20.22 -40.63 35.57
C TYR A 617 21.04 -40.56 36.87
N THR A 618 22.14 -41.32 36.96
CA THR A 618 23.05 -41.27 38.11
C THR A 618 24.49 -41.58 37.70
N THR A 619 25.45 -40.96 38.38
CA THR A 619 26.90 -41.18 38.22
C THR A 619 27.50 -42.04 39.33
N LYS A 620 26.69 -42.43 40.33
CA LYS A 620 27.12 -43.24 41.48
C LYS A 620 27.18 -44.71 41.06
N GLN A 621 28.30 -45.39 41.31
CA GLN A 621 28.49 -46.82 40.99
C GLN A 621 27.79 -47.75 41.98
N ASP A 622 27.37 -47.24 43.14
CA ASP A 622 26.62 -47.99 44.13
C ASP A 622 25.17 -48.19 43.67
N LYS A 623 24.77 -49.47 43.57
CA LYS A 623 23.46 -49.95 43.06
C LYS A 623 22.22 -49.51 43.88
N GLU A 624 22.34 -48.54 44.77
CA GLU A 624 21.26 -48.08 45.67
C GLU A 624 20.66 -46.71 45.29
N SER A 625 21.35 -45.94 44.44
CA SER A 625 20.87 -44.63 43.97
C SER A 625 20.11 -44.78 42.64
N LEU A 626 18.78 -44.59 42.67
CA LEU A 626 17.91 -44.69 41.48
C LEU A 626 17.98 -43.48 40.54
N GLY A 627 18.72 -42.42 40.88
CA GLY A 627 18.81 -41.22 40.03
C GLY A 627 17.52 -40.38 39.93
N LEU A 628 16.62 -40.51 40.91
CA LEU A 628 15.30 -39.83 40.89
C LEU A 628 15.24 -38.56 41.75
N GLY A 629 16.19 -38.35 42.66
CA GLY A 629 16.13 -37.27 43.65
C GLY A 629 16.14 -35.86 43.05
N LEU A 630 17.09 -35.58 42.14
CA LEU A 630 17.20 -34.27 41.49
C LEU A 630 16.10 -34.03 40.45
N TYR A 631 15.65 -35.07 39.74
CA TYR A 631 14.47 -35.00 38.88
C TYR A 631 13.23 -34.62 39.69
N SER A 632 12.98 -35.28 40.83
CA SER A 632 11.84 -34.98 41.71
C SER A 632 11.92 -33.54 42.22
N ALA A 633 13.11 -33.09 42.64
CA ALA A 633 13.33 -31.70 43.01
C ALA A 633 12.97 -30.73 41.86
N TYR A 634 13.44 -31.00 40.64
CA TYR A 634 13.13 -30.20 39.46
C TYR A 634 11.63 -30.15 39.16
N SER A 635 10.95 -31.29 39.15
CA SER A 635 9.52 -31.40 38.87
C SER A 635 8.68 -30.68 39.91
N ILE A 636 8.99 -30.84 41.20
CA ILE A 636 8.27 -30.14 42.29
C ILE A 636 8.46 -28.63 42.16
N ILE A 637 9.69 -28.15 41.97
CA ILE A 637 9.96 -26.72 41.81
C ILE A 637 9.23 -26.16 40.58
N LYS A 638 9.16 -26.90 39.48
CA LYS A 638 8.37 -26.50 38.29
C LYS A 638 6.87 -26.48 38.55
N GLN A 639 6.31 -27.43 39.30
CA GLN A 639 4.92 -27.40 39.73
C GLN A 639 4.60 -26.17 40.60
N HIS A 640 5.61 -25.62 41.28
CA HIS A 640 5.52 -24.41 42.09
C HIS A 640 5.87 -23.12 41.32
N ASN A 641 5.88 -23.18 39.98
CA ASN A 641 6.24 -22.06 39.11
C ASN A 641 7.64 -21.50 39.40
N GLY A 642 8.53 -22.34 39.92
CA GLY A 642 9.90 -21.98 40.27
C GLY A 642 10.93 -22.45 39.25
N HIS A 643 12.18 -22.13 39.55
CA HIS A 643 13.35 -22.51 38.76
C HIS A 643 14.40 -23.12 39.67
N ILE A 644 15.10 -24.15 39.19
CA ILE A 644 16.24 -24.75 39.88
C ILE A 644 17.44 -24.70 38.94
N ILE A 645 18.57 -24.23 39.45
CA ILE A 645 19.84 -24.11 38.72
C ILE A 645 20.89 -24.86 39.53
N ILE A 646 21.76 -25.60 38.83
CA ILE A 646 22.89 -26.30 39.43
C ILE A 646 24.16 -25.79 38.77
N ASP A 647 25.06 -25.27 39.59
CA ASP A 647 26.42 -24.95 39.20
C ASP A 647 27.38 -25.89 39.96
N SER A 648 28.29 -26.54 39.26
CA SER A 648 29.21 -27.48 39.89
C SER A 648 30.47 -27.66 39.08
N GLU A 649 31.59 -27.78 39.78
CA GLU A 649 32.88 -28.14 39.21
C GLU A 649 33.45 -29.33 39.97
N GLU A 650 34.04 -30.27 39.22
CA GLU A 650 34.68 -31.46 39.80
C GLU A 650 35.76 -31.05 40.83
N ASN A 651 35.69 -31.66 42.02
CA ASN A 651 36.52 -31.41 43.19
C ASN A 651 36.43 -29.99 43.80
N LYS A 652 35.45 -29.18 43.42
CA LYS A 652 35.20 -27.85 44.01
C LYS A 652 33.84 -27.72 44.69
N GLY A 653 32.97 -28.72 44.53
CA GLY A 653 31.65 -28.79 45.15
C GLY A 653 30.49 -28.46 44.21
N THR A 654 29.30 -28.40 44.78
CA THR A 654 28.04 -28.18 44.07
C THR A 654 27.27 -27.03 44.71
N GLU A 655 26.72 -26.14 43.88
CA GLU A 655 25.83 -25.05 44.29
C GLU A 655 24.48 -25.22 43.58
N VAL A 656 23.45 -25.52 44.35
CA VAL A 656 22.06 -25.66 43.88
C VAL A 656 21.26 -24.45 44.30
N LYS A 657 20.75 -23.69 43.33
CA LYS A 657 19.92 -22.49 43.54
C LYS A 657 18.48 -22.78 43.16
N ILE A 658 17.56 -22.46 44.05
CA ILE A 658 16.13 -22.66 43.88
C ILE A 658 15.46 -21.29 43.97
N TYR A 659 14.76 -20.91 42.91
CA TYR A 659 14.00 -19.68 42.81
C TYR A 659 12.51 -20.00 42.91
N LEU A 660 11.84 -19.43 43.90
CA LEU A 660 10.38 -19.56 44.06
C LEU A 660 9.75 -18.16 44.00
N PRO A 661 8.65 -17.99 43.25
CA PRO A 661 7.99 -16.70 43.13
C PRO A 661 7.35 -16.33 44.47
N THR A 662 7.60 -15.10 44.91
CA THR A 662 6.87 -14.52 46.04
C THR A 662 5.47 -14.13 45.61
N ILE A 663 4.55 -14.12 46.57
CA ILE A 663 3.24 -13.50 46.37
C ILE A 663 3.47 -11.99 46.48
N LEU A 664 3.43 -11.25 45.37
CA LEU A 664 3.38 -9.80 45.40
C LEU A 664 2.03 -9.27 44.96
N ASP A 665 1.48 -8.38 45.79
CA ASP A 665 0.91 -7.10 45.36
C ASP A 665 0.07 -7.12 44.09
N ALA A 666 -0.91 -8.02 44.04
CA ALA A 666 -2.02 -7.96 43.09
C ALA A 666 -2.96 -6.74 43.30
N PHE A 667 -2.45 -5.65 43.90
CA PHE A 667 -3.26 -4.49 44.30
C PHE A 667 -2.63 -3.11 44.08
N ASN A 668 -1.56 -2.94 43.29
CA ASN A 668 -1.02 -1.58 43.03
C ASN A 668 -0.67 -1.24 41.58
N THR A 669 -1.33 -1.86 40.61
CA THR A 669 -1.42 -1.34 39.24
C THR A 669 -2.83 -1.60 38.71
N THR A 670 -3.65 -0.55 38.63
CA THR A 670 -5.04 -0.45 38.10
C THR A 670 -6.20 -0.49 39.11
N ASN A 671 -6.40 0.56 39.93
CA ASN A 671 -7.78 1.00 40.30
C ASN A 671 -7.96 2.36 41.03
N GLU A 672 -7.02 3.32 40.99
CA GLU A 672 -7.32 4.67 41.54
C GLU A 672 -7.81 5.72 40.51
N GLU A 673 -7.76 5.44 39.20
CA GLU A 673 -8.33 6.36 38.19
C GLU A 673 -9.75 6.00 37.73
N HIS A 674 -10.25 4.78 38.01
CA HIS A 674 -11.57 4.35 37.56
C HIS A 674 -12.73 4.59 38.54
N LEU A 675 -12.45 5.00 39.78
CA LEU A 675 -13.46 5.30 40.81
C LEU A 675 -13.74 6.80 41.03
N LYS A 676 -13.25 7.68 40.14
CA LYS A 676 -13.61 9.12 40.12
C LYS A 676 -14.43 9.57 38.91
N LYS A 677 -14.84 8.65 38.03
CA LYS A 677 -15.78 8.93 36.93
C LYS A 677 -16.69 7.73 36.66
N GLN A 678 -17.64 7.49 37.56
CA GLN A 678 -18.99 7.00 37.24
C GLN A 678 -19.91 7.21 38.44
#